data_AF-A0A8S3PU44-F1
#
_entry.id   AF-A0A8S3PU44-F1
#
_cell.length_a   1.000
_cell.length_b   1.000
_cell.length_c   1.000
_cell.angle_alpha   90.00
_cell.angle_beta   90.00
_cell.angle_gamma   90.00
#
_symmetry.space_group_name_H-M   'P 1'
#
loop_
_entity.id
_entity.type
_entity.pdbx_description
1 polymer ?
#
loop_
_entity_poly.entity_id
_entity_poly.type
_entity_poly.pdbx_seq_one_letter_code
_entity_poly.pdbx_strand_id
1 'polypeptide(L)'
;MHVNDNNSNYGVEQTSDDSVDQTSGDSGDQTSGYNADQNSDDSVDQNSHDSVDQTSDDSVFVEINDAHLTRSNSDSDSESGNDQKKKPDGDGEGDALLGEGIKFRNKPKKENHCLGCPDGICRFIGKHCYSFFTGPSDSYTPIKTALGFPFGFLLAYGLYFALIVPMQLEEQTRHFLGGFLILGVSCGYALSVELRCIVCLLIPIFFGKEGRSYISAIAITYLISGPVQNIMDNGKEITRTLSCAAELSANHTRAKWELKMKPLEDAMKQWQAEGMYMNKVVNRVDSAFAPMKKEVRDQEDASIMEAKTAKVDKLTGNKRGNRLSKIHQKNKSSNRDSREKQTERKFRTKMDLQCENVWNEGVLRCRDKFKDLEKRCLKTIPFIGYLLCLPMKMTFFCEIIRLIPGAAGMDCDAMDVVEPGFGETYVASEDMVNVMDENFEVNLQYKLVQSKEGLDYTSVEEIRKGTMNEFKQREQLINMFKKLLKCLLGFTFLRVIYSSYKYNKKYLSDFSFDNIYVSDYFKHIDKRRNAQEKRGLLPLKKSEKKCLVFPWSPKLMSAEKKKLNKGTFMILMRCLITGVVLYSDYLLFTVMDIIRRHSRVDYAQFGKHHIMVQVFGKGFMSNIVRMFIKSFDAKHEVNEVSTNYECLPRPVSMDNKYIFYIYGCFGAVWLLMIVESYGLRIRRLVAAFFYRKKKTSLLGSFRKEFPALCGWLKRFESAKETCLICSEPESLRFVRCKTKGCPFGYCFECWEDVNFRCYACMHEDSDDSDLTEDESESSGEEEI
;
A
#
# COMPACT_ATOMS: atom_id res chain seq x y z
N MET A 1 -4.81 -3.14 40.39
CA MET A 1 -5.16 -2.23 41.50
C MET A 1 -5.68 -0.94 40.88
N HIS A 2 -6.68 -0.30 41.50
CA HIS A 2 -7.22 1.01 41.10
C HIS A 2 -6.12 2.09 41.10
N VAL A 3 -6.24 3.25 40.43
CA VAL A 3 -7.34 4.25 40.48
C VAL A 3 -7.44 5.05 39.16
N ASN A 4 -8.66 5.47 38.80
CA ASN A 4 -8.94 6.46 37.74
C ASN A 4 -8.57 7.87 38.23
N ASP A 5 -8.28 8.80 37.32
CA ASP A 5 -8.97 10.09 37.40
C ASP A 5 -9.12 10.76 36.03
N ASN A 6 -10.34 11.24 35.77
CA ASN A 6 -10.60 12.22 34.73
C ASN A 6 -10.41 13.60 35.33
N ASN A 7 -9.76 14.52 34.63
CA ASN A 7 -10.35 15.86 34.57
C ASN A 7 -10.00 16.58 33.28
N SER A 8 -10.96 17.37 32.82
CA SER A 8 -10.81 18.27 31.68
C SER A 8 -10.63 19.71 32.18
N ASN A 9 -10.23 20.57 31.22
CA ASN A 9 -10.75 21.92 31.00
C ASN A 9 -9.73 23.08 31.09
N TYR A 10 -10.04 24.13 30.31
CA TYR A 10 -9.37 25.41 30.11
C TYR A 10 -8.08 25.43 29.29
N GLY A 11 -8.21 25.94 28.07
CA GLY A 11 -7.12 26.50 27.29
C GLY A 11 -6.91 27.99 27.59
N VAL A 12 -5.77 28.50 27.15
CA VAL A 12 -5.49 29.93 26.97
C VAL A 12 -4.80 30.05 25.62
N GLU A 13 -5.44 30.73 24.67
CA GLU A 13 -4.76 31.22 23.48
C GLU A 13 -3.86 32.39 23.88
N GLN A 14 -2.60 32.36 23.45
CA GLN A 14 -1.78 33.57 23.33
C GLN A 14 -1.35 33.70 21.88
N THR A 15 -2.13 34.47 21.13
CA THR A 15 -1.66 35.15 19.94
C THR A 15 -0.70 36.25 20.33
N SER A 16 0.41 36.36 19.62
CA SER A 16 1.26 37.56 19.63
C SER A 16 1.74 37.80 18.21
N ASP A 17 1.03 38.70 17.53
CA ASP A 17 1.60 39.40 16.37
C ASP A 17 2.87 40.13 16.82
N ASP A 18 3.85 40.22 15.94
CA ASP A 18 4.47 41.51 15.68
C ASP A 18 5.13 41.51 14.29
N SER A 19 4.73 42.50 13.51
CA SER A 19 5.28 42.83 12.20
C SER A 19 6.23 44.02 12.36
N VAL A 20 7.20 44.18 11.45
CA VAL A 20 7.53 45.47 10.81
C VAL A 20 8.65 45.31 9.77
N ASP A 21 8.54 46.14 8.73
CA ASP A 21 9.36 46.27 7.54
C ASP A 21 10.88 46.37 7.74
N GLN A 22 11.64 46.05 6.67
CA GLN A 22 12.20 47.13 5.83
C GLN A 22 12.62 46.67 4.42
N THR A 23 12.28 47.49 3.43
CA THR A 23 12.66 47.37 2.01
C THR A 23 13.62 48.48 1.62
N SER A 24 14.72 48.13 0.95
CA SER A 24 15.58 48.97 0.10
C SER A 24 16.82 48.14 -0.28
N GLY A 25 17.50 48.36 -1.38
CA GLY A 25 17.29 49.36 -2.44
C GLY A 25 18.48 49.29 -3.41
N ASP A 26 18.15 49.26 -4.69
CA ASP A 26 19.01 49.10 -5.87
C ASP A 26 20.31 49.96 -5.90
N SER A 27 21.41 49.39 -6.40
CA SER A 27 22.55 50.13 -6.97
C SER A 27 23.49 49.19 -7.76
N GLY A 28 23.61 49.41 -9.08
CA GLY A 28 24.42 48.60 -9.98
C GLY A 28 25.81 49.15 -10.31
N ASP A 29 26.37 48.61 -11.40
CA ASP A 29 27.65 48.92 -12.06
C ASP A 29 28.96 48.76 -11.26
N GLN A 30 29.75 47.75 -11.67
CA GLN A 30 31.13 48.02 -12.12
C GLN A 30 31.65 46.93 -13.08
N THR A 31 32.14 47.38 -14.23
CA THR A 31 32.73 46.57 -15.31
C THR A 31 34.24 46.40 -15.17
N SER A 32 34.74 45.17 -15.24
CA SER A 32 36.06 44.78 -15.79
C SER A 32 36.08 43.24 -15.91
N GLY A 33 36.63 42.58 -16.93
CA GLY A 33 37.52 43.03 -18.00
C GLY A 33 38.86 42.30 -17.88
N TYR A 34 39.17 41.43 -18.86
CA TYR A 34 40.38 40.59 -18.98
C TYR A 34 40.51 39.43 -17.95
N ASN A 35 41.07 38.26 -18.25
CA ASN A 35 41.78 37.77 -19.45
C ASN A 35 41.22 36.42 -19.96
N ALA A 36 41.41 36.16 -21.24
CA ALA A 36 41.44 34.79 -21.76
C ALA A 36 42.87 34.26 -21.67
N ASP A 37 43.04 32.99 -21.31
CA ASP A 37 44.24 32.23 -21.64
C ASP A 37 43.81 30.93 -22.32
N GLN A 38 44.32 30.73 -23.54
CA GLN A 38 44.25 29.47 -24.25
C GLN A 38 45.35 28.57 -23.70
N ASN A 39 45.06 27.29 -23.50
CA ASN A 39 46.04 26.25 -23.83
C ASN A 39 45.32 24.98 -24.26
N SER A 40 45.98 24.29 -25.17
CA SER A 40 45.46 23.21 -26.01
C SER A 40 45.79 21.82 -25.45
N ASP A 41 45.37 20.81 -26.21
CA ASP A 41 45.86 19.42 -26.18
C ASP A 41 45.37 18.58 -24.96
N ASP A 42 44.98 17.30 -25.12
CA ASP A 42 45.12 16.40 -26.26
C ASP A 42 44.11 15.22 -26.19
N SER A 43 44.05 14.39 -27.24
CA SER A 43 43.29 13.11 -27.38
C SER A 43 41.74 13.20 -27.29
N VAL A 44 40.94 12.87 -28.31
CA VAL A 44 40.85 11.64 -29.14
C VAL A 44 40.40 10.42 -28.33
N ASP A 45 39.12 10.07 -28.45
CA ASP A 45 38.75 8.71 -28.81
C ASP A 45 37.44 8.68 -29.61
N GLN A 46 37.46 7.98 -30.74
CA GLN A 46 36.30 7.75 -31.59
C GLN A 46 35.72 6.37 -31.26
N ASN A 47 34.39 6.23 -31.24
CA ASN A 47 33.75 4.99 -31.67
C ASN A 47 32.30 5.22 -32.09
N SER A 48 32.15 5.54 -33.36
CA SER A 48 30.92 5.36 -34.13
C SER A 48 30.69 3.86 -34.41
N HIS A 49 29.45 3.41 -34.31
CA HIS A 49 29.01 2.21 -35.04
C HIS A 49 27.65 2.46 -35.70
N ASP A 50 27.70 2.62 -37.03
CA ASP A 50 26.53 2.72 -37.89
C ASP A 50 25.97 1.34 -38.25
N SER A 51 24.64 1.26 -38.33
CA SER A 51 23.83 0.46 -39.29
C SER A 51 22.37 0.80 -38.98
N VAL A 52 21.66 1.64 -39.74
CA VAL A 52 21.30 1.56 -41.18
C VAL A 52 20.62 0.24 -41.51
N ASP A 53 19.30 0.31 -41.65
CA ASP A 53 18.59 -0.43 -42.69
C ASP A 53 17.37 0.41 -43.17
N GLN A 54 17.22 0.56 -44.48
CA GLN A 54 16.15 1.32 -45.15
C GLN A 54 15.80 0.63 -46.47
N THR A 55 14.52 0.29 -46.65
CA THR A 55 13.75 0.08 -47.91
C THR A 55 12.29 -0.08 -47.44
N SER A 56 11.28 0.71 -47.84
CA SER A 56 10.72 0.96 -49.19
C SER A 56 10.19 -0.35 -49.83
N ASP A 57 8.96 -0.50 -50.32
CA ASP A 57 7.84 0.42 -50.64
C ASP A 57 6.50 -0.17 -50.11
N ASP A 58 5.37 0.54 -50.01
CA ASP A 58 4.45 0.87 -51.12
C ASP A 58 3.49 2.04 -50.81
N SER A 59 2.97 2.67 -51.88
CA SER A 59 2.01 3.77 -51.88
C SER A 59 1.07 3.68 -53.11
N VAL A 60 -0.03 4.41 -53.29
CA VAL A 60 -0.59 5.66 -52.75
C VAL A 60 -2.13 5.50 -52.67
N PHE A 61 -2.87 6.16 -51.75
CA PHE A 61 -4.07 6.97 -52.10
C PHE A 61 -4.68 7.80 -50.96
N VAL A 62 -5.14 9.00 -51.31
CA VAL A 62 -5.63 10.08 -50.42
C VAL A 62 -7.01 10.56 -50.90
N GLU A 63 -8.01 10.42 -50.02
CA GLU A 63 -8.99 11.44 -49.57
C GLU A 63 -9.96 12.20 -50.55
N ILE A 64 -11.05 12.72 -49.95
CA ILE A 64 -11.95 13.83 -50.35
C ILE A 64 -13.29 13.53 -51.08
N ASN A 65 -14.36 13.54 -50.26
CA ASN A 65 -15.67 14.24 -50.33
C ASN A 65 -16.69 14.21 -51.51
N ASP A 66 -17.95 14.12 -51.06
CA ASP A 66 -19.15 14.92 -51.38
C ASP A 66 -20.09 14.67 -52.59
N ALA A 67 -21.38 14.59 -52.21
CA ALA A 67 -22.56 15.27 -52.77
C ALA A 67 -23.27 14.85 -54.09
N HIS A 68 -24.58 14.58 -53.90
CA HIS A 68 -25.73 15.01 -54.72
C HIS A 68 -26.02 14.49 -56.16
N LEU A 69 -27.05 13.62 -56.20
CA LEU A 69 -28.36 13.80 -56.89
C LEU A 69 -28.54 13.81 -58.44
N THR A 70 -29.54 13.01 -58.84
CA THR A 70 -30.57 13.21 -59.92
C THR A 70 -30.25 13.15 -61.42
N ARG A 71 -30.98 12.23 -62.11
CA ARG A 71 -32.07 12.51 -63.09
C ARG A 71 -33.08 11.34 -63.01
N SER A 72 -34.40 11.54 -62.84
CA SER A 72 -35.43 12.15 -63.73
C SER A 72 -35.66 11.27 -64.98
N ASN A 73 -36.86 10.72 -65.25
CA ASN A 73 -38.17 11.31 -65.63
C ASN A 73 -39.23 10.16 -65.53
N SER A 74 -40.56 10.27 -65.66
CA SER A 74 -41.56 11.36 -65.77
C SER A 74 -42.96 10.69 -65.79
N ASP A 75 -44.13 11.27 -65.48
CA ASP A 75 -44.59 12.44 -64.69
C ASP A 75 -46.16 12.36 -64.67
N SER A 76 -46.86 13.21 -63.91
CA SER A 76 -48.33 13.55 -64.03
C SER A 76 -49.40 12.46 -63.74
N ASP A 77 -50.64 12.70 -63.25
CA ASP A 77 -51.33 13.80 -62.53
C ASP A 77 -52.77 13.31 -62.15
N SER A 78 -53.67 13.96 -61.37
CA SER A 78 -53.62 15.10 -60.42
C SER A 78 -54.96 15.16 -59.63
N GLU A 79 -54.93 15.35 -58.29
CA GLU A 79 -56.03 15.92 -57.45
C GLU A 79 -57.39 15.16 -57.41
N SER A 80 -58.36 15.32 -56.50
CA SER A 80 -58.62 16.16 -55.29
C SER A 80 -59.43 15.25 -54.31
N GLY A 81 -59.45 15.39 -52.98
CA GLY A 81 -59.85 16.55 -52.19
C GLY A 81 -61.38 16.57 -51.94
N ASN A 82 -61.85 16.17 -50.75
CA ASN A 82 -62.62 16.99 -49.78
C ASN A 82 -63.41 16.16 -48.74
N ASP A 83 -64.06 16.87 -47.82
CA ASP A 83 -64.37 16.55 -46.42
C ASP A 83 -65.82 16.05 -46.13
N GLN A 84 -66.04 15.64 -44.86
CA GLN A 84 -67.30 15.71 -44.08
C GLN A 84 -68.50 14.72 -44.22
N LYS A 85 -68.75 14.02 -43.09
CA LYS A 85 -70.03 13.90 -42.33
C LYS A 85 -71.38 13.78 -43.08
N LYS A 86 -72.07 12.63 -42.95
CA LYS A 86 -73.32 12.41 -42.14
C LYS A 86 -74.05 11.08 -42.44
N LYS A 87 -74.71 10.52 -41.41
CA LYS A 87 -75.86 9.58 -41.48
C LYS A 87 -77.14 10.37 -41.90
N PRO A 88 -78.24 9.79 -42.43
CA PRO A 88 -79.00 8.69 -41.77
C PRO A 88 -79.69 7.63 -42.68
N ASP A 89 -80.09 6.53 -42.03
CA ASP A 89 -81.37 5.77 -42.01
C ASP A 89 -82.33 5.70 -43.25
N GLY A 90 -83.03 4.55 -43.46
CA GLY A 90 -84.15 4.42 -44.42
C GLY A 90 -84.43 3.05 -45.09
N ASP A 91 -84.89 2.06 -44.30
CA ASP A 91 -86.08 1.17 -44.47
C ASP A 91 -86.50 0.47 -45.81
N GLY A 92 -87.11 -0.73 -45.69
CA GLY A 92 -87.90 -1.46 -46.73
C GLY A 92 -87.29 -2.80 -47.19
N GLU A 93 -87.66 -3.95 -46.63
CA GLU A 93 -88.83 -4.84 -46.93
C GLU A 93 -88.77 -5.62 -48.27
N GLY A 94 -89.05 -6.94 -48.22
CA GLY A 94 -89.17 -7.81 -49.40
C GLY A 94 -88.90 -9.31 -49.13
N ASP A 95 -89.95 -10.07 -48.81
CA ASP A 95 -89.90 -11.53 -48.56
C ASP A 95 -89.65 -12.40 -49.82
N ALA A 96 -89.19 -13.64 -49.61
CA ALA A 96 -89.90 -14.88 -50.00
C ALA A 96 -89.01 -16.08 -50.48
N LEU A 97 -89.09 -17.16 -49.69
CA LEU A 97 -89.25 -18.58 -50.10
C LEU A 97 -88.07 -19.47 -50.57
N LEU A 98 -87.99 -20.60 -49.85
CA LEU A 98 -87.74 -21.99 -50.30
C LEU A 98 -86.34 -22.41 -50.82
N GLY A 99 -85.48 -22.75 -49.85
CA GLY A 99 -85.05 -24.14 -49.59
C GLY A 99 -84.55 -25.05 -50.72
N GLU A 100 -83.29 -25.49 -50.60
CA GLU A 100 -82.93 -26.91 -50.72
C GLU A 100 -81.62 -27.23 -49.98
N GLY A 101 -81.52 -28.41 -49.37
CA GLY A 101 -80.41 -28.77 -48.49
C GLY A 101 -79.22 -29.41 -49.23
N ILE A 102 -78.06 -28.75 -49.25
CA ILE A 102 -76.85 -29.30 -49.88
C ILE A 102 -75.77 -29.64 -48.84
N LYS A 103 -75.52 -30.94 -48.64
CA LYS A 103 -74.42 -31.48 -47.82
C LYS A 103 -73.05 -31.14 -48.42
N PHE A 104 -72.41 -30.05 -47.99
CA PHE A 104 -71.02 -29.77 -48.38
C PHE A 104 -70.00 -30.61 -47.63
N ARG A 105 -69.57 -31.68 -48.30
CA ARG A 105 -68.46 -32.55 -47.91
C ARG A 105 -67.14 -31.78 -48.10
N ASN A 106 -66.67 -31.10 -47.06
CA ASN A 106 -65.42 -30.30 -47.11
C ASN A 106 -64.19 -31.17 -47.42
N LYS A 107 -63.83 -31.28 -48.71
CA LYS A 107 -62.46 -31.55 -49.14
C LYS A 107 -61.64 -30.26 -48.92
N PRO A 108 -60.43 -30.32 -48.35
CA PRO A 108 -59.57 -29.14 -48.27
C PRO A 108 -59.20 -28.67 -49.69
N LYS A 109 -59.21 -27.36 -49.90
CA LYS A 109 -58.81 -26.72 -51.17
C LYS A 109 -57.37 -27.11 -51.51
N LYS A 110 -57.10 -27.41 -52.78
CA LYS A 110 -55.74 -27.41 -53.32
C LYS A 110 -55.25 -25.96 -53.35
N GLU A 111 -54.12 -25.68 -52.72
CA GLU A 111 -53.35 -24.47 -52.99
C GLU A 111 -52.46 -24.67 -54.22
N ASN A 112 -52.05 -23.57 -54.85
CA ASN A 112 -51.54 -23.57 -56.21
C ASN A 112 -50.13 -24.14 -56.35
N HIS A 113 -49.85 -24.73 -57.51
CA HIS A 113 -48.53 -25.28 -57.86
C HIS A 113 -47.46 -24.19 -57.99
N CYS A 114 -46.32 -24.38 -57.34
CA CYS A 114 -45.03 -24.00 -57.91
C CYS A 114 -44.49 -25.22 -58.69
N LEU A 115 -44.19 -25.06 -59.98
CA LEU A 115 -43.45 -26.07 -60.73
C LEU A 115 -41.95 -25.90 -60.46
N GLY A 116 -41.24 -26.97 -60.07
CA GLY A 116 -39.77 -27.00 -60.09
C GLY A 116 -39.01 -27.64 -58.92
N CYS A 117 -39.65 -28.32 -57.96
CA CYS A 117 -38.94 -28.93 -56.81
C CYS A 117 -39.16 -30.46 -56.71
N PRO A 118 -38.18 -31.28 -56.27
CA PRO A 118 -38.32 -32.75 -56.10
C PRO A 118 -39.20 -33.14 -54.89
N ASP A 119 -40.50 -32.90 -55.06
CA ASP A 119 -41.47 -32.81 -53.97
C ASP A 119 -41.69 -34.09 -53.16
N GLY A 120 -41.45 -35.28 -53.74
CA GLY A 120 -41.65 -36.55 -53.04
C GLY A 120 -40.72 -36.74 -51.85
N ILE A 121 -39.41 -36.52 -52.07
CA ILE A 121 -38.37 -36.81 -51.09
C ILE A 121 -38.32 -35.71 -50.03
N CYS A 122 -38.39 -34.43 -50.41
CA CYS A 122 -38.42 -33.33 -49.44
C CYS A 122 -39.67 -33.36 -48.55
N ARG A 123 -40.86 -33.75 -49.06
CA ARG A 123 -42.03 -33.94 -48.21
C ARG A 123 -41.96 -35.21 -47.37
N PHE A 124 -41.39 -36.30 -47.87
CA PHE A 124 -41.23 -37.55 -47.09
C PHE A 124 -40.22 -37.37 -45.95
N ILE A 125 -39.03 -36.86 -46.26
CA ILE A 125 -38.00 -36.51 -45.25
C ILE A 125 -38.55 -35.42 -44.33
N GLY A 126 -39.16 -34.35 -44.85
CA GLY A 126 -39.77 -33.30 -44.02
C GLY A 126 -40.81 -33.83 -43.04
N LYS A 127 -41.70 -34.73 -43.48
CA LYS A 127 -42.75 -35.33 -42.65
C LYS A 127 -42.19 -36.33 -41.63
N HIS A 128 -41.21 -37.16 -42.00
CA HIS A 128 -40.54 -38.07 -41.06
C HIS A 128 -39.64 -37.33 -40.07
N CYS A 129 -38.92 -36.29 -40.50
CA CYS A 129 -38.08 -35.46 -39.65
C CYS A 129 -38.93 -34.62 -38.69
N TYR A 130 -40.02 -34.01 -39.17
CA TYR A 130 -41.03 -33.37 -38.31
C TYR A 130 -41.66 -34.36 -37.33
N SER A 131 -42.00 -35.59 -37.77
CA SER A 131 -42.52 -36.64 -36.88
C SER A 131 -41.49 -37.21 -35.90
N PHE A 132 -40.19 -37.12 -36.22
CA PHE A 132 -39.09 -37.53 -35.35
C PHE A 132 -38.86 -36.51 -34.23
N PHE A 133 -38.79 -35.22 -34.59
CA PHE A 133 -38.63 -34.11 -33.65
C PHE A 133 -39.90 -33.81 -32.84
N THR A 134 -41.09 -34.00 -33.40
CA THR A 134 -42.38 -33.76 -32.71
C THR A 134 -43.08 -35.05 -32.24
N GLY A 135 -42.44 -36.22 -32.37
CA GLY A 135 -42.97 -37.49 -31.86
C GLY A 135 -42.90 -37.60 -30.33
N PRO A 136 -43.69 -38.48 -29.68
CA PRO A 136 -43.61 -38.72 -28.24
C PRO A 136 -42.18 -39.05 -27.76
N SER A 137 -41.87 -38.78 -26.49
CA SER A 137 -40.55 -39.06 -25.89
C SER A 137 -40.08 -40.50 -26.10
N ASP A 138 -41.04 -41.42 -26.10
CA ASP A 138 -40.81 -42.87 -26.08
C ASP A 138 -40.69 -43.47 -27.49
N SER A 139 -40.76 -42.62 -28.53
CA SER A 139 -40.58 -43.00 -29.94
C SER A 139 -39.16 -42.67 -30.43
N TYR A 140 -38.56 -43.58 -31.20
CA TYR A 140 -37.22 -43.45 -31.79
C TYR A 140 -36.06 -43.31 -30.80
N THR A 141 -36.17 -43.93 -29.61
CA THR A 141 -35.21 -43.85 -28.50
C THR A 141 -33.73 -44.00 -28.91
N PRO A 142 -33.28 -45.09 -29.58
CA PRO A 142 -31.84 -45.27 -29.86
C PRO A 142 -31.27 -44.18 -30.79
N ILE A 143 -32.05 -43.73 -31.78
CA ILE A 143 -31.62 -42.67 -32.71
C ILE A 143 -31.56 -41.31 -31.99
N LYS A 144 -32.54 -41.03 -31.10
CA LYS A 144 -32.53 -39.82 -30.26
C LYS A 144 -31.39 -39.82 -29.25
N THR A 145 -30.99 -40.98 -28.71
CA THR A 145 -29.81 -41.12 -27.84
C THR A 145 -28.51 -40.88 -28.62
N ALA A 146 -28.37 -41.50 -29.80
CA ALA A 146 -27.18 -41.37 -30.66
C ALA A 146 -26.95 -39.93 -31.15
N LEU A 147 -28.01 -39.23 -31.57
CA LEU A 147 -27.93 -37.81 -31.94
C LEU A 147 -27.87 -36.87 -30.72
N GLY A 148 -28.37 -37.30 -29.56
CA GLY A 148 -28.38 -36.52 -28.34
C GLY A 148 -27.01 -36.37 -27.70
N PHE A 149 -26.18 -37.41 -27.70
CA PHE A 149 -24.85 -37.39 -27.08
C PHE A 149 -23.91 -36.28 -27.63
N PRO A 150 -23.68 -36.12 -28.95
CA PRO A 150 -22.79 -35.06 -29.46
C PRO A 150 -23.33 -33.64 -29.22
N PHE A 151 -24.66 -33.46 -29.20
CA PHE A 151 -25.27 -32.18 -28.85
C PHE A 151 -25.11 -31.86 -27.35
N GLY A 152 -25.26 -32.88 -26.49
CA GLY A 152 -24.95 -32.79 -25.06
C GLY A 152 -23.49 -32.44 -24.80
N PHE A 153 -22.55 -33.01 -25.58
CA PHE A 153 -21.13 -32.70 -25.51
C PHE A 153 -20.82 -31.24 -25.86
N LEU A 154 -21.37 -30.73 -26.97
CA LEU A 154 -21.22 -29.31 -27.37
C LEU A 154 -21.71 -28.34 -26.28
N LEU A 155 -22.88 -28.63 -25.69
CA LEU A 155 -23.41 -27.83 -24.58
C LEU A 155 -22.55 -27.94 -23.32
N ALA A 156 -22.07 -29.14 -22.99
CA ALA A 156 -21.23 -29.34 -21.81
C ALA A 156 -19.85 -28.71 -21.95
N TYR A 157 -19.29 -28.67 -23.17
CA TYR A 157 -18.07 -27.93 -23.50
C TYR A 157 -18.26 -26.42 -23.32
N GLY A 158 -19.38 -25.86 -23.78
CA GLY A 158 -19.74 -24.46 -23.48
C GLY A 158 -19.89 -24.19 -21.98
N LEU A 159 -20.49 -25.13 -21.24
CA LEU A 159 -20.60 -25.04 -19.77
C LEU A 159 -19.24 -25.13 -19.06
N TYR A 160 -18.28 -25.90 -19.58
CA TYR A 160 -16.91 -25.94 -19.05
C TYR A 160 -16.23 -24.55 -19.11
N PHE A 161 -16.37 -23.82 -20.22
CA PHE A 161 -15.84 -22.45 -20.33
C PHE A 161 -16.60 -21.44 -19.45
N ALA A 162 -17.91 -21.63 -19.21
CA ALA A 162 -18.69 -20.74 -18.36
C ALA A 162 -18.49 -20.99 -16.85
N LEU A 163 -18.27 -22.24 -16.44
CA LEU A 163 -18.17 -22.64 -15.03
C LEU A 163 -16.73 -22.79 -14.55
N ILE A 164 -15.91 -23.54 -15.29
CA ILE A 164 -14.67 -24.13 -14.74
C ILE A 164 -13.44 -23.31 -15.13
N VAL A 165 -13.39 -22.78 -16.35
CA VAL A 165 -12.29 -21.89 -16.80
C VAL A 165 -12.18 -20.58 -15.99
N PRO A 166 -13.27 -19.91 -15.55
CA PRO A 166 -13.16 -18.68 -14.75
C PRO A 166 -12.70 -18.93 -13.31
N MET A 167 -12.88 -20.15 -12.79
CA MET A 167 -12.35 -20.54 -11.49
C MET A 167 -10.84 -20.79 -11.63
N GLN A 168 -10.02 -20.06 -10.86
CA GLN A 168 -8.56 -20.23 -10.84
C GLN A 168 -8.16 -21.50 -10.05
N LEU A 169 -8.66 -22.64 -10.50
CA LEU A 169 -8.32 -23.97 -10.01
C LEU A 169 -6.96 -24.41 -10.55
N GLU A 170 -6.30 -25.30 -9.81
CA GLU A 170 -5.12 -26.00 -10.28
C GLU A 170 -5.42 -26.79 -11.56
N GLU A 171 -4.46 -26.86 -12.47
CA GLU A 171 -4.64 -27.38 -13.82
C GLU A 171 -5.20 -28.81 -13.84
N GLN A 172 -4.66 -29.69 -12.99
CA GLN A 172 -5.13 -31.07 -12.82
C GLN A 172 -6.60 -31.10 -12.37
N THR A 173 -6.97 -30.34 -11.33
CA THR A 173 -8.34 -30.25 -10.82
C THR A 173 -9.30 -29.68 -11.87
N ARG A 174 -8.86 -28.68 -12.63
CA ARG A 174 -9.63 -28.02 -13.71
C ARG A 174 -9.97 -29.02 -14.82
N HIS A 175 -9.01 -29.83 -15.26
CA HIS A 175 -9.24 -30.84 -16.30
C HIS A 175 -10.07 -32.03 -15.78
N PHE A 176 -9.82 -32.50 -14.56
CA PHE A 176 -10.61 -33.59 -13.95
C PHE A 176 -12.09 -33.20 -13.77
N LEU A 177 -12.36 -32.04 -13.17
CA LEU A 177 -13.72 -31.52 -12.99
C LEU A 177 -14.41 -31.24 -14.33
N GLY A 178 -13.64 -30.73 -15.31
CA GLY A 178 -14.13 -30.51 -16.68
C GLY A 178 -14.53 -31.80 -17.38
N GLY A 179 -13.70 -32.83 -17.32
CA GLY A 179 -14.00 -34.16 -17.86
C GLY A 179 -15.24 -34.79 -17.23
N PHE A 180 -15.38 -34.71 -15.90
CA PHE A 180 -16.56 -35.21 -15.20
C PHE A 180 -17.83 -34.46 -15.60
N LEU A 181 -17.79 -33.13 -15.70
CA LEU A 181 -18.92 -32.31 -16.15
C LEU A 181 -19.31 -32.63 -17.60
N ILE A 182 -18.33 -32.75 -18.51
CA ILE A 182 -18.57 -33.05 -19.93
C ILE A 182 -19.17 -34.44 -20.09
N LEU A 183 -18.59 -35.47 -19.47
CA LEU A 183 -19.10 -36.83 -19.49
C LEU A 183 -20.52 -36.91 -18.90
N GLY A 184 -20.71 -36.35 -17.70
CA GLY A 184 -21.98 -36.40 -16.97
C GLY A 184 -23.13 -35.71 -17.70
N VAL A 185 -22.90 -34.52 -18.27
CA VAL A 185 -23.92 -33.79 -19.04
C VAL A 185 -24.18 -34.48 -20.38
N SER A 186 -23.17 -35.00 -21.08
CA SER A 186 -23.34 -35.69 -22.35
C SER A 186 -24.16 -36.98 -22.21
N CYS A 187 -23.79 -37.84 -21.24
CA CYS A 187 -24.53 -39.05 -20.90
C CYS A 187 -25.94 -38.73 -20.37
N GLY A 188 -26.06 -37.71 -19.51
CA GLY A 188 -27.34 -37.26 -18.97
C GLY A 188 -28.30 -36.76 -20.04
N TYR A 189 -27.80 -36.00 -21.01
CA TYR A 189 -28.58 -35.51 -22.15
C TYR A 189 -28.98 -36.65 -23.11
N ALA A 190 -28.11 -37.64 -23.33
CA ALA A 190 -28.45 -38.81 -24.14
C ALA A 190 -29.56 -39.66 -23.47
N LEU A 191 -29.45 -39.95 -22.17
CA LEU A 191 -30.28 -40.94 -21.49
C LEU A 191 -31.57 -40.37 -20.87
N SER A 192 -31.54 -39.17 -20.27
CA SER A 192 -32.67 -38.63 -19.49
C SER A 192 -33.41 -37.50 -20.20
N VAL A 193 -34.73 -37.63 -20.32
CA VAL A 193 -35.62 -36.56 -20.81
C VAL A 193 -35.63 -35.36 -19.84
N GLU A 194 -35.49 -35.63 -18.54
CA GLU A 194 -35.52 -34.59 -17.50
C GLU A 194 -34.24 -33.76 -17.51
N LEU A 195 -33.07 -34.41 -17.70
CA LEU A 195 -31.81 -33.69 -17.89
C LEU A 195 -31.76 -32.94 -19.22
N ARG A 196 -32.30 -33.50 -20.32
CA ARG A 196 -32.48 -32.76 -21.59
C ARG A 196 -33.28 -31.47 -21.38
N CYS A 197 -34.42 -31.56 -20.70
CA CYS A 197 -35.24 -30.40 -20.39
C CYS A 197 -34.47 -29.38 -19.55
N ILE A 198 -33.84 -29.80 -18.44
CA ILE A 198 -33.08 -28.90 -17.55
C ILE A 198 -31.94 -28.19 -18.28
N VAL A 199 -31.18 -28.90 -19.13
CA VAL A 199 -30.09 -28.32 -19.91
C VAL A 199 -30.62 -27.31 -20.94
N CYS A 200 -31.69 -27.65 -21.67
CA CYS A 200 -32.34 -26.71 -22.59
C CYS A 200 -32.99 -25.50 -21.88
N LEU A 201 -33.37 -25.64 -20.60
CA LEU A 201 -33.91 -24.56 -19.76
C LEU A 201 -32.84 -23.58 -19.28
N LEU A 202 -31.55 -23.95 -19.28
CA LEU A 202 -30.45 -23.04 -18.91
C LEU A 202 -30.45 -21.78 -19.78
N ILE A 203 -30.64 -21.93 -21.10
CA ILE A 203 -30.64 -20.83 -22.08
C ILE A 203 -31.74 -19.79 -21.75
N PRO A 204 -33.05 -20.12 -21.74
CA PRO A 204 -34.10 -19.13 -21.42
C PRO A 204 -34.02 -18.57 -19.99
N ILE A 205 -33.44 -19.31 -19.03
CA ILE A 205 -33.27 -18.85 -17.65
C ILE A 205 -32.06 -17.92 -17.49
N PHE A 206 -31.02 -18.06 -18.32
CA PHE A 206 -29.88 -17.17 -18.35
C PHE A 206 -30.27 -15.73 -18.77
N PHE A 207 -31.25 -15.55 -19.65
CA PHE A 207 -31.83 -14.23 -19.94
C PHE A 207 -32.54 -13.58 -18.73
N GLY A 208 -32.79 -14.33 -17.65
CA GLY A 208 -33.38 -13.84 -16.42
C GLY A 208 -32.41 -13.11 -15.48
N LYS A 209 -32.87 -12.92 -14.24
CA LYS A 209 -32.08 -12.33 -13.14
C LYS A 209 -30.74 -13.04 -12.91
N GLU A 210 -30.70 -14.36 -13.01
CA GLU A 210 -29.52 -15.17 -12.66
C GLU A 210 -28.35 -14.95 -13.62
N GLY A 211 -28.57 -15.01 -14.94
CA GLY A 211 -27.49 -14.74 -15.91
C GLY A 211 -27.05 -13.28 -15.94
N ARG A 212 -27.96 -12.32 -15.71
CA ARG A 212 -27.57 -10.91 -15.47
C ARG A 212 -26.69 -10.74 -14.23
N SER A 213 -26.93 -11.52 -13.17
CA SER A 213 -26.07 -11.51 -11.97
C SER A 213 -24.67 -12.03 -12.29
N TYR A 214 -24.57 -13.08 -13.10
CA TYR A 214 -23.31 -13.65 -13.56
C TYR A 214 -22.51 -12.65 -14.43
N ILE A 215 -23.13 -12.04 -15.46
CA ILE A 215 -22.43 -11.02 -16.28
C ILE A 215 -22.07 -9.77 -15.46
N SER A 216 -22.90 -9.38 -14.47
CA SER A 216 -22.55 -8.29 -13.55
C SER A 216 -21.29 -8.62 -12.72
N ALA A 217 -21.11 -9.88 -12.30
CA ALA A 217 -19.91 -10.32 -11.59
C ALA A 217 -18.66 -10.34 -12.50
N ILE A 218 -18.83 -10.69 -13.78
CA ILE A 218 -17.77 -10.56 -14.80
C ILE A 218 -17.35 -9.09 -14.96
N ALA A 219 -18.29 -8.16 -15.06
CA ALA A 219 -17.99 -6.72 -15.17
C ALA A 219 -17.16 -6.20 -13.99
N ILE A 220 -17.51 -6.60 -12.76
CA ILE A 220 -16.73 -6.25 -11.55
C ILE A 220 -15.34 -6.89 -11.59
N THR A 221 -15.22 -8.12 -12.09
CA THR A 221 -13.93 -8.81 -12.24
C THR A 221 -13.01 -8.09 -13.24
N TYR A 222 -13.55 -7.56 -14.35
CA TYR A 222 -12.79 -6.72 -15.28
C TYR A 222 -12.46 -5.34 -14.70
N LEU A 223 -13.37 -4.71 -13.95
CA LEU A 223 -13.10 -3.46 -13.25
C LEU A 223 -11.91 -3.59 -12.28
N ILE A 224 -11.86 -4.68 -11.51
CA ILE A 224 -10.75 -4.97 -10.58
C ILE A 224 -9.46 -5.34 -11.32
N SER A 225 -9.56 -6.05 -12.46
CA SER A 225 -8.39 -6.53 -13.20
C SER A 225 -7.83 -5.52 -14.21
N GLY A 226 -8.56 -4.46 -14.53
CA GLY A 226 -8.15 -3.35 -15.39
C GLY A 226 -7.84 -2.10 -14.56
N PRO A 227 -8.74 -1.10 -14.49
CA PRO A 227 -8.45 0.20 -13.87
C PRO A 227 -7.98 0.14 -12.43
N VAL A 228 -8.58 -0.72 -11.58
CA VAL A 228 -8.14 -0.80 -10.16
C VAL A 228 -6.71 -1.34 -10.06
N GLN A 229 -6.34 -2.31 -10.90
CA GLN A 229 -4.97 -2.80 -10.97
C GLN A 229 -4.02 -1.71 -11.50
N ASN A 230 -4.40 -0.98 -12.55
CA ASN A 230 -3.59 0.09 -13.13
C ASN A 230 -3.34 1.24 -12.12
N ILE A 231 -4.36 1.63 -11.35
CA ILE A 231 -4.24 2.58 -10.23
C ILE A 231 -3.25 2.06 -9.17
N MET A 232 -3.27 0.75 -8.85
CA MET A 232 -2.32 0.17 -7.90
C MET A 232 -0.90 0.14 -8.44
N ASP A 233 -0.70 -0.24 -9.70
CA ASP A 233 0.61 -0.31 -10.34
C ASP A 233 1.23 1.10 -10.43
N ASN A 234 0.43 2.11 -10.76
CA ASN A 234 0.81 3.53 -10.69
C ASN A 234 1.06 4.02 -9.25
N GLY A 235 0.24 3.63 -8.27
CA GLY A 235 0.42 3.97 -6.85
C GLY A 235 1.71 3.39 -6.23
N LYS A 236 2.12 2.20 -6.68
CA LYS A 236 3.41 1.59 -6.34
C LYS A 236 4.57 2.41 -6.89
N GLU A 237 4.44 2.90 -8.12
CA GLU A 237 5.44 3.72 -8.77
C GLU A 237 5.56 5.13 -8.15
N ILE A 238 4.44 5.72 -7.69
CA ILE A 238 4.45 6.92 -6.84
C ILE A 238 5.21 6.66 -5.53
N THR A 239 4.94 5.52 -4.87
CA THR A 239 5.63 5.14 -3.63
C THR A 239 7.14 5.00 -3.85
N ARG A 240 7.56 4.40 -4.97
CA ARG A 240 8.97 4.29 -5.39
C ARG A 240 9.58 5.68 -5.63
N THR A 241 8.89 6.53 -6.39
CA THR A 241 9.28 7.90 -6.75
C THR A 241 9.57 8.74 -5.50
N LEU A 242 8.60 8.80 -4.57
CA LEU A 242 8.70 9.55 -3.32
C LEU A 242 9.84 9.04 -2.44
N SER A 243 10.00 7.73 -2.32
CA SER A 243 11.08 7.14 -1.53
C SER A 243 12.46 7.45 -2.09
N CYS A 244 12.62 7.36 -3.42
CA CYS A 244 13.86 7.68 -4.13
C CYS A 244 14.22 9.16 -3.99
N ALA A 245 13.23 10.06 -4.12
CA ALA A 245 13.44 11.49 -3.93
C ALA A 245 13.86 11.84 -2.48
N ALA A 246 13.27 11.18 -1.48
CA ALA A 246 13.68 11.32 -0.08
C ALA A 246 15.12 10.82 0.15
N GLU A 247 15.48 9.68 -0.42
CA GLU A 247 16.85 9.12 -0.34
C GLU A 247 17.89 10.04 -0.99
N LEU A 248 17.59 10.55 -2.19
CA LEU A 248 18.45 11.52 -2.89
C LEU A 248 18.64 12.80 -2.07
N SER A 249 17.56 13.35 -1.50
CA SER A 249 17.61 14.53 -0.63
C SER A 249 18.42 14.27 0.65
N ALA A 250 18.33 13.06 1.22
CA ALA A 250 19.11 12.68 2.40
C ALA A 250 20.60 12.53 2.07
N ASN A 251 20.96 11.93 0.94
CA ASN A 251 22.35 11.81 0.48
C ASN A 251 22.98 13.19 0.24
N HIS A 252 22.26 14.11 -0.41
CA HIS A 252 22.72 15.50 -0.56
C HIS A 252 22.86 16.25 0.76
N THR A 253 21.96 16.03 1.71
CA THR A 253 22.07 16.62 3.05
C THR A 253 23.29 16.06 3.79
N ARG A 254 23.57 14.75 3.63
CA ARG A 254 24.73 14.07 4.20
C ARG A 254 26.05 14.60 3.64
N ALA A 255 26.17 14.74 2.31
CA ALA A 255 27.37 15.29 1.67
C ALA A 255 27.67 16.73 2.13
N LYS A 256 26.63 17.58 2.24
CA LYS A 256 26.75 18.94 2.77
C LYS A 256 27.14 18.97 4.25
N TRP A 257 26.55 18.09 5.06
CA TRP A 257 26.88 17.96 6.49
C TRP A 257 28.32 17.48 6.68
N GLU A 258 28.76 16.48 5.91
CA GLU A 258 30.13 15.98 5.95
C GLU A 258 31.11 17.10 5.60
N LEU A 259 30.94 17.79 4.46
CA LEU A 259 31.81 18.92 4.08
C LEU A 259 31.91 20.00 5.17
N LYS A 260 30.80 20.30 5.86
CA LYS A 260 30.76 21.29 6.95
C LYS A 260 31.48 20.81 8.22
N MET A 261 31.38 19.51 8.55
CA MET A 261 31.91 18.96 9.80
C MET A 261 33.32 18.36 9.65
N LYS A 262 33.80 18.08 8.44
CA LYS A 262 35.10 17.43 8.18
C LYS A 262 36.31 18.12 8.83
N PRO A 263 36.49 19.46 8.77
CA PRO A 263 37.62 20.09 9.43
C PRO A 263 37.51 20.04 10.97
N LEU A 264 36.31 19.93 11.54
CA LEU A 264 36.14 19.71 12.98
C LEU A 264 36.52 18.27 13.36
N GLU A 265 36.13 17.29 12.56
CA GLU A 265 36.48 15.88 12.75
C GLU A 265 38.00 15.67 12.65
N ASP A 266 38.64 16.24 11.62
CA ASP A 266 40.08 16.14 11.40
C ASP A 266 40.86 16.92 12.46
N ALA A 267 40.39 18.09 12.89
CA ALA A 267 40.99 18.82 14.02
C ALA A 267 40.93 18.01 15.33
N MET A 268 39.80 17.36 15.64
CA MET A 268 39.66 16.49 16.82
C MET A 268 40.61 15.29 16.76
N LYS A 269 40.74 14.62 15.60
CA LYS A 269 41.73 13.52 15.42
C LYS A 269 43.16 14.02 15.61
N GLN A 270 43.51 15.17 15.05
CA GLN A 270 44.86 15.72 15.15
C GLN A 270 45.19 16.12 16.59
N TRP A 271 44.28 16.77 17.32
CA TRP A 271 44.49 17.07 18.74
C TRP A 271 44.60 15.83 19.61
N GLN A 272 43.88 14.74 19.30
CA GLN A 272 44.06 13.47 20.00
C GLN A 272 45.47 12.89 19.78
N ALA A 273 46.02 13.01 18.57
CA ALA A 273 47.40 12.61 18.28
C ALA A 273 48.44 13.54 18.92
N GLU A 274 48.19 14.86 18.93
CA GLU A 274 49.08 15.89 19.49
C GLU A 274 49.01 16.01 21.01
N GLY A 275 47.98 15.48 21.68
CA GLY A 275 47.91 15.37 23.14
C GLY A 275 49.11 14.60 23.72
N MET A 276 49.55 13.53 23.03
CA MET A 276 50.79 12.82 23.38
C MET A 276 52.05 13.70 23.24
N TYR A 277 52.03 14.69 22.35
CA TYR A 277 53.12 15.67 22.23
C TYR A 277 53.07 16.72 23.35
N MET A 278 51.89 17.12 23.83
CA MET A 278 51.77 18.03 24.97
C MET A 278 52.41 17.46 26.24
N ASN A 279 52.17 16.19 26.56
CA ASN A 279 52.85 15.52 27.69
C ASN A 279 54.38 15.57 27.52
N LYS A 280 54.89 15.51 26.28
CA LYS A 280 56.33 15.64 25.98
C LYS A 280 56.84 17.08 26.12
N VAL A 281 56.00 18.10 25.97
CA VAL A 281 56.33 19.51 26.25
C VAL A 281 56.32 19.76 27.76
N VAL A 282 55.29 19.31 28.49
CA VAL A 282 55.21 19.40 29.96
C VAL A 282 56.44 18.75 30.60
N ASN A 283 56.76 17.50 30.23
CA ASN A 283 57.95 16.79 30.70
C ASN A 283 59.28 17.51 30.39
N ARG A 284 59.36 18.28 29.30
CA ARG A 284 60.54 19.11 28.97
C ARG A 284 60.62 20.37 29.84
N VAL A 285 59.49 20.94 30.24
CA VAL A 285 59.45 22.09 31.14
C VAL A 285 59.80 21.64 32.56
N ASP A 286 59.15 20.60 33.10
CA ASP A 286 59.49 20.10 34.45
C ASP A 286 60.95 19.65 34.53
N SER A 287 61.47 18.89 33.56
CA SER A 287 62.91 18.51 33.56
C SER A 287 63.88 19.69 33.42
N ALA A 288 63.46 20.83 32.84
CA ALA A 288 64.26 22.05 32.81
C ALA A 288 64.23 22.82 34.16
N PHE A 289 63.11 22.80 34.88
CA PHE A 289 62.97 23.39 36.21
C PHE A 289 63.45 22.47 37.34
N ALA A 290 63.52 21.16 37.12
CA ALA A 290 63.98 20.14 38.09
C ALA A 290 65.30 20.48 38.82
N PRO A 291 66.39 20.95 38.18
CA PRO A 291 67.60 21.34 38.90
C PRO A 291 67.38 22.53 39.85
N MET A 292 66.55 23.50 39.48
CA MET A 292 66.20 24.65 40.33
C MET A 292 65.26 24.24 41.47
N LYS A 293 64.25 23.40 41.17
CA LYS A 293 63.33 22.80 42.15
C LYS A 293 64.09 21.98 43.19
N LYS A 294 65.12 21.25 42.76
CA LYS A 294 66.05 20.57 43.67
C LYS A 294 66.85 21.58 44.50
N GLU A 295 67.57 22.53 43.89
CA GLU A 295 68.46 23.44 44.65
C GLU A 295 67.70 24.28 45.68
N VAL A 296 66.45 24.68 45.40
CA VAL A 296 65.62 25.48 46.32
C VAL A 296 64.93 24.63 47.40
N ARG A 297 64.43 23.42 47.08
CA ARG A 297 63.73 22.57 48.06
C ARG A 297 64.64 21.65 48.88
N ASP A 298 65.80 21.27 48.36
CA ASP A 298 66.69 20.30 49.01
C ASP A 298 67.41 20.93 50.22
N GLN A 299 67.14 20.36 51.40
CA GLN A 299 67.66 20.81 52.70
C GLN A 299 68.72 19.85 53.28
N GLU A 300 69.04 18.74 52.61
CA GLU A 300 70.03 17.78 53.13
C GLU A 300 71.41 18.45 53.23
N ASP A 301 71.83 19.11 52.15
CA ASP A 301 73.06 19.92 52.13
C ASP A 301 73.09 20.97 53.25
N ALA A 302 71.97 21.67 53.48
CA ALA A 302 71.88 22.69 54.52
C ALA A 302 72.22 22.09 55.89
N SER A 303 71.58 20.97 56.26
CA SER A 303 71.84 20.29 57.54
C SER A 303 73.32 19.84 57.71
N ILE A 304 73.96 19.39 56.62
CA ILE A 304 75.38 19.01 56.62
C ILE A 304 76.26 20.25 56.85
N MET A 305 75.93 21.38 56.23
CA MET A 305 76.65 22.65 56.38
C MET A 305 76.48 23.26 57.79
N GLU A 306 75.30 23.14 58.40
CA GLU A 306 75.07 23.51 59.81
C GLU A 306 75.95 22.67 60.75
N ALA A 307 75.97 21.35 60.57
CA ALA A 307 76.80 20.44 61.36
C ALA A 307 78.31 20.73 61.21
N LYS A 308 78.77 21.03 59.99
CA LYS A 308 80.16 21.49 59.73
C LYS A 308 80.45 22.83 60.40
N THR A 309 79.53 23.80 60.33
CA THR A 309 79.67 25.11 60.98
C THR A 309 79.81 24.97 62.48
N ALA A 310 78.93 24.20 63.12
CA ALA A 310 78.99 23.90 64.55
C ALA A 310 80.26 23.13 64.95
N LYS A 311 80.77 22.25 64.08
CA LYS A 311 82.06 21.56 64.29
C LYS A 311 83.24 22.51 64.24
N VAL A 312 83.28 23.46 63.31
CA VAL A 312 84.36 24.44 63.22
C VAL A 312 84.33 25.41 64.40
N ASP A 313 83.16 25.92 64.80
CA ASP A 313 83.04 26.84 65.94
C ASP A 313 83.50 26.21 67.27
N LYS A 314 83.25 24.90 67.45
CA LYS A 314 83.79 24.13 68.59
C LYS A 314 85.33 24.00 68.55
N LEU A 315 85.92 23.89 67.36
CA LEU A 315 87.37 23.73 67.16
C LEU A 315 88.16 25.04 67.23
N THR A 316 87.53 26.17 66.92
CA THR A 316 88.12 27.52 67.07
C THR A 316 87.96 28.09 68.48
N GLY A 317 86.99 27.60 69.26
CA GLY A 317 86.74 28.12 70.61
C GLY A 317 86.11 29.53 70.57
N ASN A 318 85.28 29.78 69.56
CA ASN A 318 84.68 31.09 69.29
C ASN A 318 83.84 31.62 70.47
N LYS A 319 84.31 32.68 71.12
CA LYS A 319 83.64 33.32 72.27
C LYS A 319 82.64 34.44 71.88
N ARG A 320 82.41 34.72 70.59
CA ARG A 320 81.59 35.86 70.09
C ARG A 320 80.17 35.49 69.61
N GLY A 321 79.62 34.42 70.18
CA GLY A 321 78.26 33.94 69.93
C GLY A 321 78.16 32.96 68.76
N ASN A 322 77.19 32.06 68.85
CA ASN A 322 76.95 30.97 67.92
C ASN A 322 76.63 31.52 66.51
N ARG A 323 77.48 31.26 65.50
CA ARG A 323 77.26 31.79 64.13
C ARG A 323 75.96 31.26 63.53
N LEU A 324 75.67 29.98 63.77
CA LEU A 324 74.44 29.33 63.35
C LEU A 324 73.19 30.05 63.89
N SER A 325 73.21 30.52 65.16
CA SER A 325 72.08 31.26 65.71
C SER A 325 71.92 32.65 65.10
N LYS A 326 73.02 33.31 64.65
CA LYS A 326 72.93 34.60 63.94
C LYS A 326 72.26 34.43 62.57
N ILE A 327 72.66 33.41 61.80
CA ILE A 327 72.09 33.11 60.47
C ILE A 327 70.60 32.78 60.60
N HIS A 328 70.21 31.88 61.51
CA HIS A 328 68.79 31.57 61.72
C HIS A 328 67.97 32.72 62.33
N GLN A 329 68.58 33.60 63.13
CA GLN A 329 67.90 34.78 63.68
C GLN A 329 67.67 35.85 62.60
N LYS A 330 68.65 36.05 61.71
CA LYS A 330 68.58 36.94 60.54
C LYS A 330 67.47 36.52 59.57
N ASN A 331 67.42 35.22 59.22
CA ASN A 331 66.46 34.67 58.26
C ASN A 331 65.24 34.00 58.92
N LYS A 332 64.90 34.38 60.17
CA LYS A 332 63.87 33.69 60.95
C LYS A 332 62.49 33.76 60.28
N SER A 333 61.98 32.61 59.85
CA SER A 333 60.60 32.48 59.36
C SER A 333 59.59 32.50 60.51
N SER A 334 58.41 33.06 60.23
CA SER A 334 57.23 33.09 61.09
C SER A 334 56.15 32.19 60.48
N ASN A 335 55.32 31.56 61.30
CA ASN A 335 54.14 30.82 60.83
C ASN A 335 53.04 31.75 60.26
N ARG A 336 53.22 33.07 60.33
CA ARG A 336 52.39 34.07 59.63
C ARG A 336 53.00 34.55 58.31
N ASP A 337 54.19 34.10 57.94
CA ASP A 337 54.76 34.41 56.63
C ASP A 337 54.01 33.63 55.54
N SER A 338 53.89 34.24 54.36
CA SER A 338 53.35 33.58 53.18
C SER A 338 54.34 32.54 52.61
N ARG A 339 53.87 31.62 51.75
CA ARG A 339 54.67 30.51 51.20
C ARG A 339 55.91 31.03 50.46
N GLU A 340 55.75 32.12 49.73
CA GLU A 340 56.77 32.84 48.96
C GLU A 340 57.88 33.34 49.91
N LYS A 341 57.50 34.09 50.95
CA LYS A 341 58.43 34.64 51.96
C LYS A 341 59.11 33.55 52.78
N GLN A 342 58.41 32.47 53.10
CA GLN A 342 59.01 31.33 53.76
C GLN A 342 60.05 30.63 52.87
N THR A 343 59.78 30.54 51.56
CA THR A 343 60.68 29.90 50.58
C THR A 343 61.93 30.76 50.34
N GLU A 344 61.77 32.08 50.18
CA GLU A 344 62.89 33.03 50.07
C GLU A 344 63.80 32.99 51.31
N ARG A 345 63.21 32.98 52.52
CA ARG A 345 63.97 32.89 53.79
C ARG A 345 64.71 31.56 53.95
N LYS A 346 64.09 30.43 53.56
CA LYS A 346 64.76 29.12 53.54
C LYS A 346 65.93 29.10 52.56
N PHE A 347 65.73 29.64 51.35
CA PHE A 347 66.79 29.71 50.33
C PHE A 347 67.94 30.63 50.75
N ARG A 348 67.66 31.83 51.27
CA ARG A 348 68.69 32.72 51.85
C ARG A 348 69.47 32.06 52.99
N THR A 349 68.79 31.32 53.87
CA THR A 349 69.46 30.53 54.93
C THR A 349 70.42 29.50 54.34
N LYS A 350 70.02 28.78 53.27
CA LYS A 350 70.88 27.83 52.55
C LYS A 350 72.09 28.53 51.91
N MET A 351 71.90 29.70 51.29
CA MET A 351 72.99 30.48 50.68
C MET A 351 73.99 31.03 51.71
N ASP A 352 73.52 31.59 52.82
CA ASP A 352 74.37 32.04 53.95
C ASP A 352 75.23 30.86 54.46
N LEU A 353 74.61 29.68 54.62
CA LEU A 353 75.31 28.45 55.02
C LEU A 353 76.29 27.92 53.96
N GLN A 354 75.99 28.04 52.66
CA GLN A 354 76.91 27.67 51.57
C GLN A 354 78.14 28.58 51.57
N CYS A 355 77.96 29.90 51.68
CA CYS A 355 79.05 30.86 51.82
C CYS A 355 79.95 30.52 53.02
N GLU A 356 79.33 30.32 54.19
CA GLU A 356 80.06 29.97 55.42
C GLU A 356 80.74 28.59 55.35
N ASN A 357 80.16 27.64 54.59
CA ASN A 357 80.73 26.31 54.36
C ASN A 357 82.02 26.35 53.54
N VAL A 358 82.14 27.24 52.54
CA VAL A 358 83.42 27.44 51.81
C VAL A 358 84.54 27.82 52.78
N TRP A 359 84.27 28.76 53.69
CA TRP A 359 85.23 29.15 54.73
C TRP A 359 85.46 28.05 55.77
N ASN A 360 84.42 27.31 56.19
CA ASN A 360 84.55 26.19 57.13
C ASN A 360 85.45 25.09 56.55
N GLU A 361 85.26 24.72 55.27
CA GLU A 361 86.10 23.77 54.54
C GLU A 361 87.55 24.26 54.46
N GLY A 362 87.77 25.55 54.17
CA GLY A 362 89.12 26.16 54.19
C GLY A 362 89.82 25.99 55.54
N VAL A 363 89.12 26.31 56.65
CA VAL A 363 89.65 26.14 58.02
C VAL A 363 89.93 24.67 58.34
N LEU A 364 89.01 23.75 57.99
CA LEU A 364 89.18 22.30 58.25
C LEU A 364 90.37 21.74 57.47
N ARG A 365 90.45 21.99 56.14
CA ARG A 365 91.54 21.55 55.27
C ARG A 365 92.88 22.11 55.70
N CYS A 366 92.93 23.38 56.12
CA CYS A 366 94.13 23.98 56.71
C CYS A 366 94.55 23.22 57.96
N ARG A 367 93.64 23.02 58.93
CA ARG A 367 93.96 22.31 60.18
C ARG A 367 94.42 20.88 59.94
N ASP A 368 93.80 20.16 59.01
CA ASP A 368 94.20 18.79 58.69
C ASP A 368 95.53 18.72 57.94
N LYS A 369 95.86 19.73 57.10
CA LYS A 369 97.20 19.87 56.52
C LYS A 369 98.26 20.22 57.56
N PHE A 370 97.97 21.07 58.54
CA PHE A 370 98.90 21.34 59.64
C PHE A 370 99.17 20.09 60.50
N LYS A 371 98.15 19.28 60.82
CA LYS A 371 98.33 17.98 61.50
C LYS A 371 99.12 16.97 60.66
N ASP A 372 98.91 16.93 59.35
CA ASP A 372 99.63 16.05 58.43
C ASP A 372 101.11 16.47 58.30
N LEU A 373 101.38 17.78 58.27
CA LEU A 373 102.74 18.32 58.33
C LEU A 373 103.41 18.09 59.69
N GLU A 374 102.69 18.23 60.81
CA GLU A 374 103.15 17.87 62.17
C GLU A 374 103.58 16.38 62.22
N LYS A 375 102.73 15.47 61.75
CA LYS A 375 103.04 14.02 61.68
C LYS A 375 104.24 13.72 60.79
N ARG A 376 104.36 14.38 59.63
CA ARG A 376 105.51 14.20 58.72
C ARG A 376 106.80 14.74 59.34
N CYS A 377 106.76 15.93 59.95
CA CYS A 377 107.89 16.53 60.67
C CYS A 377 108.41 15.61 61.79
N LEU A 378 107.50 15.09 62.64
CA LEU A 378 107.85 14.16 63.73
C LEU A 378 108.41 12.82 63.22
N LYS A 379 108.04 12.38 62.01
CA LYS A 379 108.56 11.15 61.38
C LYS A 379 109.94 11.34 60.74
N THR A 380 110.23 12.54 60.22
CA THR A 380 111.50 12.84 59.54
C THR A 380 112.64 13.19 60.52
N ILE A 381 112.35 13.73 61.70
CA ILE A 381 113.36 14.16 62.68
C ILE A 381 113.26 13.34 63.98
N PRO A 382 113.92 12.17 64.09
CA PRO A 382 113.99 11.43 65.35
C PRO A 382 114.80 12.20 66.41
N PHE A 383 114.55 11.90 67.69
CA PHE A 383 115.11 12.53 68.90
C PHE A 383 114.71 13.99 69.18
N ILE A 384 114.90 14.94 68.25
CA ILE A 384 114.69 16.40 68.54
C ILE A 384 113.35 16.94 67.98
N GLY A 385 112.62 16.15 67.20
CA GLY A 385 111.39 16.57 66.51
C GLY A 385 110.30 17.21 67.40
N TYR A 386 110.19 16.84 68.68
CA TYR A 386 109.18 17.43 69.58
C TYR A 386 109.31 18.96 69.75
N LEU A 387 110.53 19.49 69.73
CA LEU A 387 110.77 20.93 69.89
C LEU A 387 110.63 21.69 68.56
N LEU A 388 111.20 21.15 67.48
CA LEU A 388 111.22 21.80 66.16
C LEU A 388 109.89 21.72 65.42
N CYS A 389 109.09 20.67 65.65
CA CYS A 389 107.76 20.52 65.03
C CYS A 389 106.64 21.25 65.80
N LEU A 390 106.94 21.83 66.97
CA LEU A 390 105.98 22.59 67.80
C LEU A 390 105.22 23.70 67.04
N PRO A 391 105.83 24.47 66.11
CA PRO A 391 105.10 25.48 65.32
C PRO A 391 104.00 24.88 64.44
N MET A 392 104.10 23.62 64.03
CA MET A 392 103.08 22.94 63.22
C MET A 392 101.80 22.66 64.03
N LYS A 393 101.90 22.65 65.35
CA LYS A 393 100.78 22.49 66.29
C LYS A 393 99.97 23.78 66.49
N MET A 394 100.51 24.92 66.07
CA MET A 394 99.89 26.25 66.18
C MET A 394 98.81 26.47 65.14
N THR A 395 97.68 25.78 65.26
CA THR A 395 96.57 25.85 64.28
C THR A 395 95.79 27.18 64.26
N PHE A 396 96.19 28.20 65.03
CA PHE A 396 95.54 29.51 65.03
C PHE A 396 95.70 30.26 63.69
N PHE A 397 96.79 30.00 62.95
CA PHE A 397 96.99 30.58 61.61
C PHE A 397 95.87 30.20 60.63
N CYS A 398 95.25 29.02 60.79
CA CYS A 398 94.10 28.60 59.97
C CYS A 398 92.84 29.45 60.19
N GLU A 399 92.79 30.24 61.27
CA GLU A 399 91.69 31.15 61.58
C GLU A 399 91.95 32.60 61.11
N ILE A 400 93.20 32.95 60.75
CA ILE A 400 93.55 34.27 60.20
C ILE A 400 92.86 34.52 58.84
N ILE A 401 92.61 33.46 58.08
CA ILE A 401 91.79 33.48 56.85
C ILE A 401 90.39 34.09 57.12
N ARG A 402 89.90 34.05 58.37
CA ARG A 402 88.63 34.63 58.83
C ARG A 402 88.75 35.97 59.58
N LEU A 403 89.94 36.52 59.73
CA LEU A 403 90.15 37.89 60.23
C LEU A 403 90.15 38.92 59.09
N ILE A 404 90.51 38.50 57.88
CA ILE A 404 90.47 39.31 56.65
C ILE A 404 89.05 39.80 56.25
N PRO A 405 87.96 39.01 56.36
CA PRO A 405 86.64 39.40 55.85
C PRO A 405 86.08 40.68 56.47
N GLY A 406 86.29 40.88 57.78
CA GLY A 406 85.86 42.11 58.49
C GLY A 406 86.72 43.35 58.22
N ALA A 407 87.89 43.19 57.60
CA ALA A 407 88.76 44.30 57.16
C ALA A 407 88.65 44.59 55.65
N ALA A 408 88.07 43.67 54.87
CA ALA A 408 87.95 43.73 53.42
C ALA A 408 86.49 43.75 52.90
N GLY A 409 85.49 43.77 53.79
CA GLY A 409 84.07 43.98 53.44
C GLY A 409 83.34 42.75 52.88
N MET A 410 83.72 41.54 53.28
CA MET A 410 83.09 40.29 52.83
C MET A 410 82.37 39.58 53.98
N ASP A 411 81.21 40.06 54.40
CA ASP A 411 80.33 39.26 55.27
C ASP A 411 79.51 38.28 54.41
N CYS A 412 79.09 37.14 54.95
CA CYS A 412 78.23 36.21 54.21
C CYS A 412 76.78 36.72 54.31
N ASP A 413 76.35 37.51 53.32
CA ASP A 413 74.98 37.99 53.20
C ASP A 413 74.28 37.56 51.90
N ALA A 414 73.33 36.64 52.02
CA ALA A 414 72.45 36.24 50.92
C ALA A 414 71.56 37.38 50.37
N MET A 415 71.46 38.54 51.03
CA MET A 415 70.82 39.73 50.46
C MET A 415 71.59 40.28 49.25
N ASP A 416 72.90 40.07 49.18
CA ASP A 416 73.75 40.57 48.08
C ASP A 416 73.67 39.68 46.82
N VAL A 417 73.01 38.52 46.91
CA VAL A 417 72.97 37.49 45.85
C VAL A 417 71.55 37.03 45.51
N VAL A 418 70.61 37.05 46.47
CA VAL A 418 69.21 36.66 46.27
C VAL A 418 68.34 37.91 46.20
N GLU A 419 67.93 38.29 44.99
CA GLU A 419 67.07 39.45 44.75
C GLU A 419 65.80 39.45 45.63
N PRO A 420 65.38 40.60 46.17
CA PRO A 420 64.15 40.71 46.94
C PRO A 420 62.93 40.41 46.05
N GLY A 421 62.10 39.44 46.44
CA GLY A 421 60.98 38.96 45.64
C GLY A 421 61.25 37.64 44.90
N PHE A 422 62.46 37.08 45.00
CA PHE A 422 62.79 35.75 44.47
C PHE A 422 61.77 34.67 44.89
N GLY A 423 61.28 34.72 46.13
CA GLY A 423 60.30 33.76 46.63
C GLY A 423 58.97 33.82 45.89
N GLU A 424 58.53 35.03 45.50
CA GLU A 424 57.28 35.24 44.77
C GLU A 424 57.43 34.72 43.34
N THR A 425 58.54 35.04 42.66
CA THR A 425 58.82 34.55 41.30
C THR A 425 59.04 33.05 41.23
N TYR A 426 59.72 32.45 42.21
CA TYR A 426 59.96 31.00 42.28
C TYR A 426 58.65 30.25 42.55
N VAL A 427 57.86 30.67 43.54
CA VAL A 427 56.59 29.99 43.86
C VAL A 427 55.60 30.13 42.70
N ALA A 428 55.50 31.31 42.06
CA ALA A 428 54.67 31.47 40.87
C ALA A 428 55.12 30.59 39.69
N SER A 429 56.43 30.41 39.49
CA SER A 429 56.98 29.51 38.45
C SER A 429 56.75 28.04 38.79
N GLU A 430 56.94 27.65 40.05
CA GLU A 430 56.70 26.30 40.55
C GLU A 430 55.22 25.92 40.46
N ASP A 431 54.32 26.82 40.87
CA ASP A 431 52.88 26.62 40.76
C ASP A 431 52.42 26.65 39.30
N MET A 432 53.03 27.46 38.42
CA MET A 432 52.79 27.37 36.97
C MET A 432 53.16 25.98 36.42
N VAL A 433 54.30 25.40 36.83
CA VAL A 433 54.71 24.05 36.39
C VAL A 433 53.76 22.99 36.95
N ASN A 434 53.39 23.04 38.24
CA ASN A 434 52.47 22.07 38.83
C ASN A 434 51.06 22.18 38.23
N VAL A 435 50.53 23.39 38.06
CA VAL A 435 49.24 23.65 37.38
C VAL A 435 49.29 23.19 35.93
N MET A 436 50.43 23.33 35.25
CA MET A 436 50.59 22.80 33.89
C MET A 436 50.62 21.26 33.88
N ASP A 437 51.29 20.62 34.83
CA ASP A 437 51.31 19.15 34.95
C ASP A 437 49.91 18.58 35.26
N GLU A 438 49.26 19.11 36.30
CA GLU A 438 47.93 18.69 36.77
C GLU A 438 46.82 18.91 35.73
N ASN A 439 46.85 20.02 34.96
CA ASN A 439 45.77 20.37 34.03
C ASN A 439 46.05 19.96 32.57
N PHE A 440 47.28 19.60 32.19
CA PHE A 440 47.60 19.16 30.82
C PHE A 440 47.78 17.63 30.68
N GLU A 441 47.41 16.82 31.66
CA GLU A 441 47.28 15.36 31.52
C GLU A 441 46.03 14.96 30.68
N VAL A 442 45.95 15.51 29.45
CA VAL A 442 44.74 15.47 28.61
C VAL A 442 44.68 14.17 27.80
N ASN A 443 44.10 13.13 28.41
CA ASN A 443 43.64 11.96 27.66
C ASN A 443 42.33 12.27 26.92
N LEU A 444 42.44 12.95 25.78
CA LEU A 444 41.32 13.54 25.02
C LEU A 444 40.46 12.47 24.34
N GLN A 445 39.60 11.81 25.12
CA GLN A 445 38.60 10.86 24.64
C GLN A 445 37.32 11.59 24.22
N TYR A 446 37.32 12.16 23.00
CA TYR A 446 36.08 12.64 22.43
C TYR A 446 35.22 11.45 21.99
N LYS A 447 33.98 11.42 22.47
CA LYS A 447 32.91 10.64 21.85
C LYS A 447 32.06 11.63 21.09
N LEU A 448 31.89 11.42 19.78
CA LEU A 448 30.84 12.10 19.02
C LEU A 448 29.50 11.68 19.61
N VAL A 449 28.99 12.48 20.54
CA VAL A 449 27.63 12.35 21.05
C VAL A 449 26.72 12.87 19.93
N GLN A 450 26.33 11.97 19.03
CA GLN A 450 25.01 12.10 18.41
C GLN A 450 24.03 12.29 19.57
N SER A 451 23.36 13.43 19.60
CA SER A 451 22.47 13.82 20.69
C SER A 451 21.45 12.72 20.88
N LYS A 452 21.51 12.07 22.05
CA LYS A 452 20.59 10.98 22.42
C LYS A 452 19.27 11.50 22.98
N GLU A 453 18.96 12.77 22.69
CA GLU A 453 17.57 13.19 22.53
C GLU A 453 16.92 12.24 21.52
N GLY A 454 15.72 11.77 21.83
CA GLY A 454 14.94 10.93 20.93
C GLY A 454 14.40 11.73 19.76
N LEU A 455 15.30 12.19 18.87
CA LEU A 455 14.95 12.32 17.46
C LEU A 455 14.48 10.93 17.05
N ASP A 456 13.17 10.79 16.84
CA ASP A 456 12.57 9.60 16.24
C ASP A 456 12.88 9.59 14.74
N TYR A 457 14.19 9.55 14.44
CA TYR A 457 14.71 9.50 13.09
C TYR A 457 14.59 8.06 12.61
N THR A 458 13.41 7.70 12.13
CA THR A 458 13.30 6.55 11.22
C THR A 458 14.23 6.84 10.04
N SER A 459 15.19 5.94 9.82
CA SER A 459 16.14 6.14 8.72
C SER A 459 15.38 6.17 7.39
N VAL A 460 15.82 6.95 6.40
CA VAL A 460 15.08 7.05 5.12
C VAL A 460 14.93 5.69 4.44
N GLU A 461 15.90 4.79 4.64
CA GLU A 461 15.86 3.39 4.22
C GLU A 461 14.80 2.55 4.95
N GLU A 462 14.55 2.84 6.24
CA GLU A 462 13.52 2.21 7.05
C GLU A 462 12.12 2.75 6.73
N ILE A 463 11.98 4.06 6.48
CA ILE A 463 10.75 4.66 5.94
C ILE A 463 10.42 4.00 4.59
N ARG A 464 11.38 3.96 3.65
CA ARG A 464 11.23 3.32 2.34
C ARG A 464 10.79 1.86 2.47
N LYS A 465 11.45 1.06 3.32
CA LYS A 465 11.08 -0.34 3.57
C LYS A 465 9.70 -0.46 4.20
N GLY A 466 9.36 0.40 5.16
CA GLY A 466 8.06 0.46 5.82
C GLY A 466 6.93 0.73 4.83
N THR A 467 6.99 1.85 4.10
CA THR A 467 5.96 2.23 3.12
C THR A 467 5.81 1.20 2.00
N MET A 468 6.92 0.65 1.48
CA MET A 468 6.87 -0.39 0.44
C MET A 468 6.28 -1.71 0.97
N ASN A 469 6.54 -2.07 2.23
CA ASN A 469 5.96 -3.25 2.86
C ASN A 469 4.46 -3.06 3.16
N GLU A 470 4.04 -1.89 3.63
CA GLU A 470 2.63 -1.58 3.83
C GLU A 470 1.84 -1.63 2.52
N PHE A 471 2.38 -1.04 1.44
CA PHE A 471 1.78 -1.13 0.10
C PHE A 471 1.65 -2.59 -0.34
N LYS A 472 2.70 -3.40 -0.16
CA LYS A 472 2.69 -4.83 -0.49
C LYS A 472 1.66 -5.64 0.31
N GLN A 473 1.43 -5.31 1.58
CA GLN A 473 0.37 -5.94 2.39
C GLN A 473 -1.03 -5.59 1.86
N ARG A 474 -1.28 -4.32 1.52
CA ARG A 474 -2.54 -3.87 0.90
C ARG A 474 -2.76 -4.52 -0.48
N GLU A 475 -1.70 -4.64 -1.29
CA GLU A 475 -1.71 -5.35 -2.58
C GLU A 475 -2.08 -6.83 -2.41
N GLN A 476 -1.53 -7.51 -1.40
CA GLN A 476 -1.86 -8.90 -1.10
C GLN A 476 -3.34 -9.08 -0.69
N LEU A 477 -3.89 -8.18 0.12
CA LEU A 477 -5.31 -8.20 0.49
C LEU A 477 -6.23 -8.07 -0.74
N ILE A 478 -5.92 -7.15 -1.66
CA ILE A 478 -6.70 -6.97 -2.89
C ILE A 478 -6.55 -8.19 -3.82
N ASN A 479 -5.35 -8.78 -3.92
CA ASN A 479 -5.14 -10.01 -4.69
C ASN A 479 -5.87 -11.23 -4.09
N MET A 480 -5.96 -11.32 -2.76
CA MET A 480 -6.77 -12.34 -2.08
C MET A 480 -8.28 -12.13 -2.35
N PHE A 481 -8.76 -10.88 -2.29
CA PHE A 481 -10.15 -10.55 -2.65
C PHE A 481 -10.46 -10.84 -4.12
N LYS A 482 -9.53 -10.53 -5.05
CA LYS A 482 -9.62 -10.83 -6.49
C LYS A 482 -9.74 -12.34 -6.76
N LYS A 483 -9.00 -13.18 -6.03
CA LYS A 483 -9.15 -14.65 -6.06
C LYS A 483 -10.52 -15.08 -5.53
N LEU A 484 -10.93 -14.58 -4.36
CA LEU A 484 -12.22 -14.90 -3.75
C LEU A 484 -13.40 -14.55 -4.68
N LEU A 485 -13.38 -13.36 -5.30
CA LEU A 485 -14.43 -12.92 -6.21
C LEU A 485 -14.55 -13.81 -7.45
N LYS A 486 -13.43 -14.28 -8.02
CA LYS A 486 -13.43 -15.24 -9.14
C LYS A 486 -14.03 -16.59 -8.73
N CYS A 487 -13.76 -17.07 -7.52
CA CYS A 487 -14.42 -18.27 -6.99
C CYS A 487 -15.93 -18.06 -6.81
N LEU A 488 -16.36 -16.90 -6.29
CA LEU A 488 -17.77 -16.53 -6.15
C LEU A 488 -18.50 -16.48 -7.51
N LEU A 489 -17.81 -16.12 -8.59
CA LEU A 489 -18.35 -16.07 -9.94
C LEU A 489 -18.88 -17.45 -10.40
N GLY A 490 -18.16 -18.53 -10.11
CA GLY A 490 -18.62 -19.91 -10.35
C GLY A 490 -19.93 -20.24 -9.61
N PHE A 491 -20.03 -19.85 -8.34
CA PHE A 491 -21.27 -20.02 -7.55
C PHE A 491 -22.46 -19.25 -8.13
N THR A 492 -22.25 -18.09 -8.77
CA THR A 492 -23.36 -17.36 -9.41
C THR A 492 -23.93 -18.10 -10.61
N PHE A 493 -23.13 -18.86 -11.38
CA PHE A 493 -23.64 -19.69 -12.47
C PHE A 493 -24.42 -20.91 -11.94
N LEU A 494 -23.99 -21.50 -10.81
CA LEU A 494 -24.73 -22.60 -10.17
C LEU A 494 -26.18 -22.21 -9.81
N ARG A 495 -26.47 -20.91 -9.57
CA ARG A 495 -27.85 -20.42 -9.41
C ARG A 495 -28.70 -20.58 -10.69
N VAL A 496 -28.11 -20.44 -11.88
CA VAL A 496 -28.79 -20.68 -13.17
C VAL A 496 -29.22 -22.15 -13.27
N ILE A 497 -28.32 -23.08 -12.91
CA ILE A 497 -28.59 -24.52 -12.90
C ILE A 497 -29.68 -24.85 -11.87
N TYR A 498 -29.53 -24.37 -10.62
CA TYR A 498 -30.52 -24.58 -9.57
C TYR A 498 -31.90 -24.00 -9.93
N SER A 499 -31.95 -22.81 -10.52
CA SER A 499 -33.18 -22.19 -11.01
C SER A 499 -33.83 -23.03 -12.13
N SER A 500 -33.03 -23.64 -13.00
CA SER A 500 -33.50 -24.53 -14.08
C SER A 500 -34.08 -25.84 -13.54
N TYR A 501 -33.40 -26.49 -12.60
CA TYR A 501 -33.92 -27.64 -11.86
C TYR A 501 -35.21 -27.30 -11.09
N LYS A 502 -35.22 -26.18 -10.35
CA LYS A 502 -36.36 -25.72 -9.57
C LYS A 502 -37.58 -25.40 -10.44
N TYR A 503 -37.36 -24.79 -11.61
CA TYR A 503 -38.42 -24.57 -12.59
C TYR A 503 -38.97 -25.90 -13.12
N ASN A 504 -38.10 -26.82 -13.54
CA ASN A 504 -38.50 -28.13 -14.06
C ASN A 504 -39.33 -28.92 -13.05
N LYS A 505 -38.88 -28.96 -11.78
CA LYS A 505 -39.59 -29.62 -10.68
C LYS A 505 -40.97 -29.01 -10.46
N LYS A 506 -41.08 -27.67 -10.35
CA LYS A 506 -42.37 -26.99 -10.17
C LYS A 506 -43.31 -27.19 -11.36
N TYR A 507 -42.80 -27.16 -12.59
CA TYR A 507 -43.61 -27.37 -13.80
C TYR A 507 -44.25 -28.76 -13.84
N LEU A 508 -43.57 -29.77 -13.30
CA LEU A 508 -44.09 -31.14 -13.19
C LEU A 508 -45.01 -31.36 -11.98
N SER A 509 -44.72 -30.72 -10.83
CA SER A 509 -45.47 -30.97 -9.59
C SER A 509 -46.76 -30.16 -9.45
N ASP A 510 -46.80 -28.94 -9.99
CA ASP A 510 -47.87 -27.98 -9.79
C ASP A 510 -48.61 -27.72 -11.12
N PHE A 511 -49.94 -27.82 -11.11
CA PHE A 511 -50.77 -27.60 -12.29
C PHE A 511 -51.02 -26.12 -12.60
N SER A 512 -51.06 -25.28 -11.56
CA SER A 512 -51.29 -23.82 -11.63
C SER A 512 -50.00 -23.04 -11.92
N PHE A 513 -48.83 -23.62 -11.63
CA PHE A 513 -47.53 -23.00 -11.88
C PHE A 513 -47.31 -22.56 -13.34
N ASP A 514 -46.94 -21.29 -13.51
CA ASP A 514 -46.67 -20.63 -14.80
C ASP A 514 -47.88 -20.69 -15.77
N ASN A 515 -49.11 -20.89 -15.26
CA ASN A 515 -50.30 -21.14 -16.08
C ASN A 515 -50.98 -19.86 -16.66
N ILE A 516 -50.23 -18.79 -16.89
CA ILE A 516 -50.75 -17.48 -17.32
C ILE A 516 -50.81 -17.26 -18.85
N TYR A 517 -50.64 -18.31 -19.66
CA TYR A 517 -50.40 -18.17 -21.11
C TYR A 517 -51.52 -18.72 -21.99
N VAL A 518 -52.00 -17.90 -22.92
CA VAL A 518 -53.01 -18.27 -23.93
C VAL A 518 -52.31 -18.90 -25.15
N SER A 519 -52.03 -20.20 -25.03
CA SER A 519 -51.39 -21.01 -26.09
C SER A 519 -52.33 -21.31 -27.27
N ASP A 520 -51.77 -21.68 -28.43
CA ASP A 520 -52.58 -22.10 -29.58
C ASP A 520 -53.32 -23.43 -29.34
N TYR A 521 -52.80 -24.28 -28.45
CA TYR A 521 -53.52 -25.46 -27.93
C TYR A 521 -54.78 -25.06 -27.14
N PHE A 522 -54.69 -24.03 -26.29
CA PHE A 522 -55.86 -23.47 -25.60
C PHE A 522 -56.87 -22.92 -26.60
N LYS A 523 -56.45 -22.10 -27.58
CA LYS A 523 -57.33 -21.61 -28.65
C LYS A 523 -58.00 -22.73 -29.45
N HIS A 524 -57.30 -23.85 -29.67
CA HIS A 524 -57.85 -25.01 -30.36
C HIS A 524 -58.88 -25.78 -29.50
N ILE A 525 -58.67 -25.91 -28.19
CA ILE A 525 -59.68 -26.44 -27.27
C ILE A 525 -60.90 -25.52 -27.23
N ASP A 526 -60.70 -24.20 -27.15
CA ASP A 526 -61.77 -23.22 -27.04
C ASP A 526 -62.64 -23.19 -28.32
N LYS A 527 -62.02 -23.20 -29.50
CA LYS A 527 -62.72 -23.41 -30.78
C LYS A 527 -63.53 -24.71 -30.81
N ARG A 528 -63.01 -25.79 -30.22
CA ARG A 528 -63.72 -27.09 -30.15
C ARG A 528 -64.88 -27.05 -29.16
N ARG A 529 -64.78 -26.32 -28.05
CA ARG A 529 -65.89 -26.09 -27.11
C ARG A 529 -67.00 -25.28 -27.76
N ASN A 530 -66.64 -24.19 -28.43
CA ASN A 530 -67.58 -23.34 -29.17
C ASN A 530 -68.30 -24.15 -30.28
N ALA A 531 -67.57 -24.99 -31.02
CA ALA A 531 -68.14 -25.92 -32.00
C ALA A 531 -68.91 -27.12 -31.39
N GLN A 532 -68.99 -27.23 -30.06
CA GLN A 532 -69.84 -28.15 -29.31
C GLN A 532 -70.96 -27.41 -28.56
N GLU A 533 -71.23 -26.15 -28.93
CA GLU A 533 -72.22 -25.26 -28.27
C GLU A 533 -71.96 -25.07 -26.76
N LYS A 534 -70.69 -25.27 -26.33
CA LYS A 534 -70.25 -25.03 -24.96
C LYS A 534 -69.61 -23.65 -24.86
N ARG A 535 -69.93 -22.93 -23.79
CA ARG A 535 -69.34 -21.64 -23.41
C ARG A 535 -67.83 -21.60 -23.66
N GLY A 536 -67.44 -20.69 -24.55
CA GLY A 536 -66.05 -20.37 -24.90
C GLY A 536 -65.49 -19.29 -23.97
N LEU A 537 -64.17 -19.28 -23.82
CA LEU A 537 -63.40 -18.37 -22.95
C LEU A 537 -62.80 -17.18 -23.72
N LEU A 538 -62.92 -17.16 -25.05
CA LEU A 538 -62.52 -16.06 -25.92
C LEU A 538 -63.77 -15.41 -26.54
N PRO A 539 -63.84 -14.06 -26.65
CA PRO A 539 -62.77 -13.08 -26.42
C PRO A 539 -62.61 -12.61 -24.96
N LEU A 540 -61.36 -12.47 -24.52
CA LEU A 540 -61.01 -12.00 -23.17
C LEU A 540 -61.49 -10.56 -22.88
N LYS A 541 -61.97 -10.33 -21.64
CA LYS A 541 -62.30 -9.02 -21.07
C LYS A 541 -61.06 -8.10 -21.01
N LYS A 542 -61.30 -6.78 -20.89
CA LYS A 542 -60.22 -5.77 -20.84
C LYS A 542 -59.31 -5.92 -19.62
N SER A 543 -59.83 -6.40 -18.49
CA SER A 543 -59.09 -6.73 -17.26
C SER A 543 -58.24 -7.98 -17.45
N GLU A 544 -58.83 -9.10 -17.89
CA GLU A 544 -58.16 -10.38 -18.13
C GLU A 544 -56.96 -10.27 -19.09
N LYS A 545 -57.06 -9.42 -20.13
CA LYS A 545 -55.96 -9.11 -21.07
C LYS A 545 -54.73 -8.48 -20.40
N LYS A 546 -54.83 -7.95 -19.18
CA LYS A 546 -53.69 -7.44 -18.39
C LYS A 546 -52.97 -8.57 -17.62
N CYS A 547 -53.67 -9.65 -17.29
CA CYS A 547 -53.16 -10.77 -16.49
C CYS A 547 -52.66 -11.95 -17.34
N LEU A 548 -53.16 -12.08 -18.58
CA LEU A 548 -52.84 -13.19 -19.47
C LEU A 548 -51.79 -12.82 -20.54
N VAL A 549 -50.83 -13.72 -20.74
CA VAL A 549 -49.69 -13.55 -21.67
C VAL A 549 -49.94 -14.30 -22.98
N PHE A 550 -49.77 -13.62 -24.10
CA PHE A 550 -49.71 -14.26 -25.42
C PHE A 550 -48.25 -14.58 -25.76
N PRO A 551 -47.85 -15.87 -25.90
CA PRO A 551 -46.44 -16.27 -26.03
C PRO A 551 -45.68 -15.53 -27.13
N TRP A 552 -46.31 -15.38 -28.30
CA TRP A 552 -45.73 -14.78 -29.50
C TRP A 552 -45.96 -13.27 -29.63
N SER A 553 -46.54 -12.61 -28.62
CA SER A 553 -46.79 -11.16 -28.70
C SER A 553 -45.50 -10.36 -28.43
N PRO A 554 -45.08 -9.45 -29.34
CA PRO A 554 -43.89 -8.60 -29.13
C PRO A 554 -44.15 -7.44 -28.17
N LYS A 555 -45.34 -7.34 -27.56
CA LYS A 555 -45.69 -6.27 -26.63
C LYS A 555 -45.23 -6.63 -25.22
N LEU A 556 -44.51 -5.70 -24.58
CA LEU A 556 -44.23 -5.77 -23.14
C LEU A 556 -45.46 -5.33 -22.35
N MET A 557 -45.68 -6.01 -21.23
CA MET A 557 -46.70 -5.68 -20.23
C MET A 557 -46.23 -4.50 -19.37
N SER A 558 -47.15 -3.73 -18.79
CA SER A 558 -46.82 -2.57 -17.92
C SER A 558 -45.89 -2.93 -16.75
N ALA A 559 -46.06 -4.13 -16.17
CA ALA A 559 -45.18 -4.66 -15.11
C ALA A 559 -43.75 -4.95 -15.63
N GLU A 560 -43.62 -5.54 -16.82
CA GLU A 560 -42.33 -5.77 -17.48
C GLU A 560 -41.64 -4.43 -17.81
N LYS A 561 -42.39 -3.43 -18.29
CA LYS A 561 -41.87 -2.07 -18.58
C LYS A 561 -41.39 -1.35 -17.31
N LYS A 562 -42.14 -1.39 -16.20
CA LYS A 562 -41.72 -0.78 -14.91
C LYS A 562 -40.42 -1.43 -14.40
N LYS A 563 -40.27 -2.74 -14.57
CA LYS A 563 -39.05 -3.48 -14.23
C LYS A 563 -37.86 -3.10 -15.12
N LEU A 564 -38.07 -2.96 -16.43
CA LEU A 564 -37.05 -2.52 -17.39
C LEU A 564 -36.54 -1.10 -17.10
N ASN A 565 -37.45 -0.16 -16.80
CA ASN A 565 -37.08 1.22 -16.45
C ASN A 565 -36.22 1.27 -15.17
N LYS A 566 -36.64 0.60 -14.09
CA LYS A 566 -35.85 0.50 -12.85
C LYS A 566 -34.49 -0.17 -13.10
N GLY A 567 -34.46 -1.21 -13.93
CA GLY A 567 -33.24 -1.88 -14.37
C GLY A 567 -32.26 -0.96 -15.10
N THR A 568 -32.75 -0.20 -16.07
CA THR A 568 -31.97 0.73 -16.88
C THR A 568 -31.36 1.84 -16.02
N PHE A 569 -32.13 2.43 -15.11
CA PHE A 569 -31.63 3.43 -14.16
C PHE A 569 -30.48 2.89 -13.27
N MET A 570 -30.63 1.67 -12.74
CA MET A 570 -29.57 1.03 -11.95
C MET A 570 -28.30 0.70 -12.77
N ILE A 571 -28.42 0.43 -14.08
CA ILE A 571 -27.25 0.25 -14.96
C ILE A 571 -26.58 1.60 -15.22
N LEU A 572 -27.34 2.65 -15.53
CA LEU A 572 -26.79 3.99 -15.78
C LEU A 572 -25.98 4.51 -14.59
N MET A 573 -26.46 4.30 -13.35
CA MET A 573 -25.71 4.65 -12.14
C MET A 573 -24.41 3.84 -11.98
N ARG A 574 -24.39 2.57 -12.41
CA ARG A 574 -23.14 1.77 -12.42
C ARG A 574 -22.17 2.25 -13.48
N CYS A 575 -22.64 2.60 -14.67
CA CYS A 575 -21.82 3.20 -15.73
C CYS A 575 -21.19 4.51 -15.27
N LEU A 576 -21.93 5.35 -14.52
CA LEU A 576 -21.40 6.59 -13.94
C LEU A 576 -20.28 6.31 -12.93
N ILE A 577 -20.50 5.41 -11.96
CA ILE A 577 -19.48 5.04 -10.96
C ILE A 577 -18.23 4.46 -11.62
N THR A 578 -18.40 3.58 -12.61
CA THR A 578 -17.29 3.06 -13.41
C THR A 578 -16.58 4.16 -14.20
N GLY A 579 -17.31 5.11 -14.78
CA GLY A 579 -16.75 6.27 -15.47
C GLY A 579 -15.84 7.11 -14.56
N VAL A 580 -16.24 7.34 -13.31
CA VAL A 580 -15.40 8.03 -12.31
C VAL A 580 -14.11 7.26 -12.04
N VAL A 581 -14.18 5.93 -11.86
CA VAL A 581 -12.98 5.10 -11.62
C VAL A 581 -12.02 5.12 -12.82
N LEU A 582 -12.54 5.04 -14.05
CA LEU A 582 -11.75 5.13 -15.28
C LEU A 582 -11.11 6.52 -15.44
N TYR A 583 -11.84 7.59 -15.11
CA TYR A 583 -11.33 8.96 -15.17
C TYR A 583 -10.24 9.23 -14.13
N SER A 584 -10.38 8.71 -12.91
CA SER A 584 -9.35 8.80 -11.87
C SER A 584 -8.05 8.11 -12.26
N ASP A 585 -8.11 6.95 -12.93
CA ASP A 585 -6.93 6.26 -13.46
C ASP A 585 -6.24 7.08 -14.57
N TYR A 586 -7.03 7.62 -15.50
CA TYR A 586 -6.53 8.52 -16.56
C TYR A 586 -5.87 9.79 -15.99
N LEU A 587 -6.48 10.40 -14.97
CA LEU A 587 -5.94 11.57 -14.28
C LEU A 587 -4.62 11.24 -13.58
N LEU A 588 -4.55 10.10 -12.87
CA LEU A 588 -3.35 9.63 -12.19
C LEU A 588 -2.19 9.43 -13.17
N PHE A 589 -2.45 8.72 -14.27
CA PHE A 589 -1.49 8.53 -15.38
C PHE A 589 -1.01 9.89 -15.93
N THR A 590 -1.94 10.80 -16.20
CA THR A 590 -1.64 12.12 -16.79
C THR A 590 -0.76 12.97 -15.87
N VAL A 591 -1.08 13.03 -14.57
CA VAL A 591 -0.29 13.76 -13.57
C VAL A 591 1.13 13.18 -13.47
N MET A 592 1.26 11.85 -13.39
CA MET A 592 2.58 11.20 -13.35
C MET A 592 3.39 11.43 -14.62
N ASP A 593 2.76 11.43 -15.79
CA ASP A 593 3.46 11.68 -17.07
C ASP A 593 3.82 13.15 -17.30
N ILE A 594 3.10 14.10 -16.66
CA ILE A 594 3.52 15.50 -16.55
C ILE A 594 4.76 15.62 -15.68
N ILE A 595 4.77 14.99 -14.49
CA ILE A 595 5.92 14.97 -13.57
C ILE A 595 7.15 14.37 -14.27
N ARG A 596 6.99 13.21 -14.92
CA ARG A 596 8.08 12.54 -15.68
C ARG A 596 8.71 13.46 -16.73
N ARG A 597 7.92 14.29 -17.42
CA ARG A 597 8.38 15.15 -18.51
C ARG A 597 8.98 16.48 -18.04
N HIS A 598 8.51 17.04 -16.91
CA HIS A 598 8.88 18.40 -16.50
C HIS A 598 9.70 18.48 -15.20
N SER A 599 9.80 17.39 -14.43
CA SER A 599 10.48 17.40 -13.13
C SER A 599 11.90 16.84 -13.15
N ARG A 600 12.53 16.62 -14.31
CA ARG A 600 13.95 16.27 -14.39
C ARG A 600 14.79 17.47 -13.92
N VAL A 601 15.66 17.23 -12.94
CA VAL A 601 16.62 18.20 -12.40
C VAL A 601 17.96 17.50 -12.22
N ASP A 602 19.01 18.13 -12.76
CA ASP A 602 20.39 17.71 -12.60
C ASP A 602 21.06 18.66 -11.58
N TYR A 603 21.51 18.13 -10.43
CA TYR A 603 22.03 18.89 -9.30
C TYR A 603 23.56 18.94 -9.33
N ALA A 604 24.13 20.04 -9.80
CA ALA A 604 25.56 20.30 -9.65
C ALA A 604 25.85 20.89 -8.26
N GLN A 605 26.55 20.13 -7.41
CA GLN A 605 26.92 20.54 -6.06
C GLN A 605 28.40 20.88 -5.97
N PHE A 606 28.67 22.18 -5.87
CA PHE A 606 30.00 22.73 -5.62
C PHE A 606 30.06 23.25 -4.18
N GLY A 607 31.09 22.85 -3.44
CA GLY A 607 31.35 23.34 -2.09
C GLY A 607 32.84 23.35 -1.82
N LYS A 608 33.34 24.41 -1.18
CA LYS A 608 34.75 24.56 -0.82
C LYS A 608 34.87 25.08 0.60
N HIS A 609 35.52 24.31 1.45
CA HIS A 609 35.89 24.72 2.78
C HIS A 609 37.41 24.80 2.84
N HIS A 610 37.94 26.01 2.80
CA HIS A 610 39.37 26.30 2.85
C HIS A 610 39.58 27.30 3.99
N ILE A 611 40.00 26.79 5.13
CA ILE A 611 40.41 27.59 6.27
C ILE A 611 41.94 27.65 6.20
N MET A 612 42.52 28.85 6.17
CA MET A 612 43.96 29.07 6.26
C MET A 612 44.21 30.01 7.43
N VAL A 613 45.01 29.60 8.42
CA VAL A 613 45.25 30.42 9.61
C VAL A 613 46.74 30.58 9.89
N GLN A 614 47.22 31.82 9.72
CA GLN A 614 48.62 32.15 9.91
C GLN A 614 48.85 32.76 11.30
N VAL A 615 49.49 32.00 12.18
CA VAL A 615 49.96 32.52 13.48
C VAL A 615 51.27 33.29 13.28
N PHE A 616 51.33 34.53 13.75
CA PHE A 616 52.52 35.37 13.74
C PHE A 616 53.24 35.35 15.11
N GLY A 617 54.50 35.80 15.11
CA GLY A 617 55.37 35.81 16.29
C GLY A 617 56.31 34.60 16.41
N LYS A 618 57.28 34.71 17.33
CA LYS A 618 58.24 33.67 17.70
C LYS A 618 58.29 33.57 19.22
N GLY A 619 58.16 32.37 19.77
CA GLY A 619 58.16 32.13 21.21
C GLY A 619 57.24 30.97 21.61
N PHE A 620 57.33 30.55 22.87
CA PHE A 620 56.58 29.41 23.42
C PHE A 620 55.06 29.52 23.19
N MET A 621 54.46 30.67 23.53
CA MET A 621 53.03 30.90 23.35
C MET A 621 52.58 30.85 21.88
N SER A 622 53.37 31.42 20.95
CA SER A 622 53.08 31.36 19.51
C SER A 622 53.15 29.92 18.97
N ASN A 623 54.04 29.08 19.51
CA ASN A 623 54.10 27.65 19.15
C ASN A 623 52.88 26.87 19.64
N ILE A 624 52.40 27.12 20.86
CA ILE A 624 51.17 26.49 21.40
C ILE A 624 49.96 26.89 20.53
N VAL A 625 49.77 28.19 20.29
CA VAL A 625 48.67 28.71 19.47
C VAL A 625 48.75 28.13 18.05
N ARG A 626 49.94 28.06 17.44
CA ARG A 626 50.15 27.45 16.12
C ARG A 626 49.80 25.96 16.11
N MET A 627 50.09 25.22 17.18
CA MET A 627 49.79 23.79 17.25
C MET A 627 48.26 23.57 17.24
N PHE A 628 47.51 24.21 18.13
CA PHE A 628 46.05 24.08 18.17
C PHE A 628 45.35 24.57 16.89
N ILE A 629 45.81 25.70 16.34
CA ILE A 629 45.16 26.36 15.20
C ILE A 629 45.50 25.69 13.86
N LYS A 630 46.70 25.10 13.70
CA LYS A 630 47.10 24.43 12.46
C LYS A 630 46.19 23.24 12.13
N SER A 631 45.58 22.59 13.12
CA SER A 631 44.63 21.49 12.91
C SER A 631 43.35 21.92 12.17
N PHE A 632 43.07 23.22 12.07
CA PHE A 632 42.00 23.76 11.23
C PHE A 632 42.47 24.23 9.84
N ASP A 633 43.78 24.18 9.54
CA ASP A 633 44.36 24.58 8.24
C ASP A 633 44.13 23.47 7.20
N ALA A 634 42.86 23.31 6.80
CA ALA A 634 42.34 22.23 6.00
C ALA A 634 41.60 22.72 4.76
N LYS A 635 41.75 21.98 3.67
CA LYS A 635 41.11 22.22 2.38
C LYS A 635 40.26 21.02 1.99
N HIS A 636 38.93 21.17 2.04
CA HIS A 636 37.97 20.19 1.55
C HIS A 636 37.15 20.79 0.42
N GLU A 637 36.96 20.03 -0.66
CA GLU A 637 36.17 20.41 -1.81
C GLU A 637 35.20 19.27 -2.15
N VAL A 638 33.95 19.63 -2.47
CA VAL A 638 32.92 18.74 -3.04
C VAL A 638 32.59 19.29 -4.42
N ASN A 639 32.65 18.42 -5.42
CA ASN A 639 32.24 18.68 -6.79
C ASN A 639 31.56 17.40 -7.30
N GLU A 640 30.25 17.32 -7.12
CA GLU A 640 29.45 16.15 -7.49
C GLU A 640 28.22 16.61 -8.27
N VAL A 641 27.95 15.96 -9.41
CA VAL A 641 26.75 16.18 -10.21
C VAL A 641 25.86 14.95 -10.09
N SER A 642 24.67 15.12 -9.52
CA SER A 642 23.65 14.06 -9.45
C SER A 642 22.46 14.39 -10.37
N THR A 643 21.56 13.42 -10.57
CA THR A 643 20.29 13.63 -11.28
C THR A 643 19.17 12.91 -10.57
N ASN A 644 17.95 13.46 -10.60
CA ASN A 644 16.76 12.75 -10.13
C ASN A 644 16.13 11.81 -11.16
N TYR A 645 16.76 11.61 -12.33
CA TYR A 645 16.19 10.83 -13.44
C TYR A 645 15.67 9.44 -13.03
N GLU A 646 16.44 8.67 -12.25
CA GLU A 646 16.00 7.35 -11.76
C GLU A 646 14.81 7.41 -10.79
N CYS A 647 14.62 8.55 -10.10
CA CYS A 647 13.49 8.77 -9.21
C CYS A 647 12.22 9.19 -9.96
N LEU A 648 12.28 9.60 -11.23
CA LEU A 648 11.09 10.02 -11.98
C LEU A 648 10.09 8.86 -12.16
N PRO A 649 8.77 9.13 -12.12
CA PRO A 649 7.75 8.10 -12.24
C PRO A 649 7.71 7.52 -13.66
N ARG A 650 7.46 6.21 -13.74
CA ARG A 650 7.25 5.43 -14.97
C ARG A 650 5.76 5.02 -15.06
N PRO A 651 4.86 5.92 -15.50
CA PRO A 651 3.43 5.67 -15.47
C PRO A 651 3.01 4.59 -16.47
N VAL A 652 2.06 3.76 -16.07
CA VAL A 652 1.47 2.70 -16.90
C VAL A 652 0.05 3.10 -17.30
N SER A 653 -0.22 3.04 -18.60
CA SER A 653 -1.55 3.29 -19.17
C SER A 653 -2.37 2.00 -19.23
N MET A 654 -3.65 2.07 -18.86
CA MET A 654 -4.57 0.95 -18.99
C MET A 654 -4.81 0.55 -20.46
N ASP A 655 -4.84 -0.76 -20.71
CA ASP A 655 -5.17 -1.34 -22.00
C ASP A 655 -6.67 -1.09 -22.36
N ASN A 656 -6.94 -0.39 -23.47
CA ASN A 656 -8.32 -0.01 -23.91
C ASN A 656 -9.30 -1.20 -24.02
N LYS A 657 -8.78 -2.42 -24.13
CA LYS A 657 -9.54 -3.67 -24.13
C LYS A 657 -10.42 -3.82 -22.88
N TYR A 658 -9.94 -3.39 -21.71
CA TYR A 658 -10.73 -3.46 -20.46
C TYR A 658 -11.94 -2.53 -20.48
N ILE A 659 -11.79 -1.32 -21.03
CA ILE A 659 -12.90 -0.38 -21.22
C ILE A 659 -14.00 -1.02 -22.09
N PHE A 660 -13.61 -1.62 -23.21
CA PHE A 660 -14.53 -2.34 -24.09
C PHE A 660 -15.20 -3.53 -23.39
N TYR A 661 -14.47 -4.35 -22.63
CA TYR A 661 -15.06 -5.48 -21.90
C TYR A 661 -16.02 -5.05 -20.79
N ILE A 662 -15.73 -3.97 -20.04
CA ILE A 662 -16.59 -3.49 -18.95
C ILE A 662 -17.90 -2.90 -19.51
N TYR A 663 -17.81 -1.96 -20.45
CA TYR A 663 -19.02 -1.38 -21.06
C TYR A 663 -19.77 -2.38 -21.94
N GLY A 664 -19.07 -3.30 -22.61
CA GLY A 664 -19.65 -4.44 -23.32
C GLY A 664 -20.46 -5.35 -22.38
N CYS A 665 -19.96 -5.61 -21.17
CA CYS A 665 -20.73 -6.34 -20.16
C CYS A 665 -21.98 -5.57 -19.68
N PHE A 666 -21.90 -4.25 -19.48
CA PHE A 666 -23.07 -3.45 -19.14
C PHE A 666 -24.11 -3.41 -20.27
N GLY A 667 -23.66 -3.26 -21.52
CA GLY A 667 -24.50 -3.36 -22.72
C GLY A 667 -25.16 -4.74 -22.84
N ALA A 668 -24.42 -5.82 -22.58
CA ALA A 668 -24.96 -7.17 -22.55
C ALA A 668 -26.01 -7.36 -21.44
N VAL A 669 -25.78 -6.86 -20.22
CA VAL A 669 -26.77 -6.91 -19.13
C VAL A 669 -28.03 -6.11 -19.50
N TRP A 670 -27.90 -4.96 -20.15
CA TRP A 670 -29.03 -4.15 -20.63
C TRP A 670 -29.81 -4.87 -21.74
N LEU A 671 -29.12 -5.46 -22.71
CA LEU A 671 -29.73 -6.31 -23.75
C LEU A 671 -30.48 -7.50 -23.12
N LEU A 672 -29.90 -8.18 -22.13
CA LEU A 672 -30.58 -9.23 -21.37
C LEU A 672 -31.81 -8.70 -20.61
N MET A 673 -31.88 -7.42 -20.20
CA MET A 673 -33.10 -6.85 -19.61
C MET A 673 -34.23 -6.70 -20.64
N ILE A 674 -33.91 -6.34 -21.88
CA ILE A 674 -34.89 -6.25 -22.97
C ILE A 674 -35.36 -7.66 -23.37
N VAL A 675 -34.45 -8.62 -23.45
CA VAL A 675 -34.74 -10.00 -23.88
C VAL A 675 -35.38 -10.86 -22.76
N GLU A 676 -35.21 -10.50 -21.48
CA GLU A 676 -35.71 -11.28 -20.32
C GLU A 676 -37.19 -11.69 -20.47
N SER A 677 -38.08 -10.76 -20.82
CA SER A 677 -39.50 -11.05 -20.97
C SER A 677 -39.75 -12.15 -22.00
N TYR A 678 -38.99 -12.18 -23.09
CA TYR A 678 -39.14 -13.20 -24.14
C TYR A 678 -38.45 -14.52 -23.76
N GLY A 679 -37.27 -14.47 -23.16
CA GLY A 679 -36.58 -15.66 -22.63
C GLY A 679 -37.43 -16.41 -21.60
N LEU A 680 -38.03 -15.69 -20.66
CA LEU A 680 -38.93 -16.28 -19.66
C LEU A 680 -40.22 -16.87 -20.28
N ARG A 681 -40.73 -16.30 -21.38
CA ARG A 681 -41.86 -16.89 -22.14
C ARG A 681 -41.44 -18.17 -22.89
N ILE A 682 -40.25 -18.19 -23.49
CA ILE A 682 -39.67 -19.37 -24.19
C ILE A 682 -39.48 -20.54 -23.22
N ARG A 683 -39.13 -20.28 -21.95
CA ARG A 683 -38.99 -21.30 -20.89
C ARG A 683 -40.19 -22.25 -20.79
N ARG A 684 -41.43 -21.72 -20.87
CA ARG A 684 -42.66 -22.54 -20.86
C ARG A 684 -42.79 -23.37 -22.15
N LEU A 685 -42.40 -22.83 -23.30
CA LEU A 685 -42.40 -23.55 -24.59
C LEU A 685 -41.45 -24.77 -24.54
N VAL A 686 -40.23 -24.58 -24.00
CA VAL A 686 -39.24 -25.66 -23.83
C VAL A 686 -39.80 -26.77 -22.93
N ALA A 687 -40.36 -26.43 -21.78
CA ALA A 687 -40.95 -27.42 -20.87
C ALA A 687 -42.17 -28.13 -21.50
N ALA A 688 -43.02 -27.43 -22.26
CA ALA A 688 -44.15 -28.01 -22.96
C ALA A 688 -43.74 -28.93 -24.14
N PHE A 689 -42.59 -28.67 -24.77
CA PHE A 689 -42.03 -29.52 -25.82
C PHE A 689 -41.60 -30.89 -25.26
N PHE A 690 -40.89 -30.92 -24.14
CA PHE A 690 -40.47 -32.18 -23.50
C PHE A 690 -41.62 -32.91 -22.77
N TYR A 691 -42.56 -32.18 -22.16
CA TYR A 691 -43.67 -32.76 -21.38
C TYR A 691 -45.03 -32.50 -22.02
N ARG A 692 -45.32 -33.23 -23.10
CA ARG A 692 -46.56 -33.09 -23.89
C ARG A 692 -47.84 -33.51 -23.15
N LYS A 693 -47.70 -34.39 -22.14
CA LYS A 693 -48.69 -34.67 -21.10
C LYS A 693 -47.96 -34.47 -19.76
N LYS A 694 -48.50 -33.66 -18.84
CA LYS A 694 -47.98 -33.65 -17.46
C LYS A 694 -48.14 -35.06 -16.90
N LYS A 695 -47.07 -35.65 -16.34
CA LYS A 695 -47.16 -36.91 -15.60
C LYS A 695 -48.10 -36.66 -14.42
N THR A 696 -49.30 -37.21 -14.44
CA THR A 696 -49.99 -37.54 -13.18
C THR A 696 -49.04 -38.43 -12.39
N SER A 697 -48.99 -38.25 -11.06
CA SER A 697 -48.09 -39.07 -10.25
C SER A 697 -48.34 -40.56 -10.51
N LEU A 698 -47.30 -41.38 -10.49
CA LEU A 698 -47.42 -42.82 -10.78
C LEU A 698 -48.47 -43.46 -9.86
N LEU A 699 -48.45 -43.10 -8.58
CA LEU A 699 -49.41 -43.52 -7.57
C LEU A 699 -50.83 -43.00 -7.84
N GLY A 700 -50.99 -41.74 -8.26
CA GLY A 700 -52.29 -41.17 -8.63
C GLY A 700 -52.87 -41.75 -9.92
N SER A 701 -52.00 -42.20 -10.84
CA SER A 701 -52.40 -42.88 -12.08
C SER A 701 -52.88 -44.30 -11.77
N PHE A 702 -52.07 -45.10 -11.04
CA PHE A 702 -52.47 -46.43 -10.58
C PHE A 702 -53.77 -46.42 -9.76
N ARG A 703 -53.97 -45.41 -8.91
CA ARG A 703 -55.20 -45.25 -8.13
C ARG A 703 -56.44 -44.93 -8.99
N LYS A 704 -56.27 -44.23 -10.11
CA LYS A 704 -57.37 -43.92 -11.05
C LYS A 704 -57.69 -45.09 -11.98
N GLU A 705 -56.70 -45.89 -12.34
CA GLU A 705 -56.82 -47.02 -13.26
C GLU A 705 -57.28 -48.30 -12.55
N PHE A 706 -56.85 -48.51 -11.29
CA PHE A 706 -57.23 -49.65 -10.44
C PHE A 706 -57.77 -49.21 -9.06
N PRO A 707 -58.90 -48.50 -8.98
CA PRO A 707 -59.41 -47.94 -7.73
C PRO A 707 -59.72 -49.00 -6.66
N ALA A 708 -60.03 -50.24 -7.05
CA ALA A 708 -60.30 -51.35 -6.13
C ALA A 708 -59.03 -51.92 -5.47
N LEU A 709 -57.91 -52.06 -6.20
CA LEU A 709 -56.65 -52.57 -5.62
C LEU A 709 -55.79 -51.46 -4.99
N CYS A 710 -55.83 -50.25 -5.55
CA CYS A 710 -54.90 -49.17 -5.21
C CYS A 710 -55.51 -48.07 -4.32
N GLY A 711 -56.71 -48.28 -3.77
CA GLY A 711 -57.40 -47.30 -2.91
C GLY A 711 -56.66 -46.93 -1.62
N TRP A 712 -55.74 -47.78 -1.13
CA TRP A 712 -54.88 -47.52 0.02
C TRP A 712 -53.82 -46.43 -0.23
N LEU A 713 -53.49 -46.14 -1.49
CA LEU A 713 -52.51 -45.13 -1.87
C LEU A 713 -52.88 -43.72 -1.38
N LYS A 714 -54.16 -43.46 -1.04
CA LYS A 714 -54.65 -42.21 -0.42
C LYS A 714 -53.86 -41.74 0.82
N ARG A 715 -53.07 -42.63 1.44
CA ARG A 715 -52.20 -42.32 2.59
C ARG A 715 -50.91 -41.58 2.21
N PHE A 716 -50.53 -41.57 0.93
CA PHE A 716 -49.39 -40.79 0.42
C PHE A 716 -49.87 -39.47 -0.17
N GLU A 717 -49.24 -38.36 0.23
CA GLU A 717 -49.53 -37.01 -0.26
C GLU A 717 -49.52 -36.93 -1.79
N SER A 718 -48.50 -37.55 -2.43
CA SER A 718 -48.37 -37.63 -3.89
C SER A 718 -49.48 -38.39 -4.61
N ALA A 719 -50.41 -39.04 -3.91
CA ALA A 719 -51.49 -39.86 -4.49
C ALA A 719 -52.90 -39.41 -4.04
N LYS A 720 -52.99 -38.32 -3.27
CA LYS A 720 -54.24 -37.63 -2.97
C LYS A 720 -54.76 -36.92 -4.22
N GLU A 721 -56.08 -36.88 -4.37
CA GLU A 721 -56.71 -35.97 -5.32
C GLU A 721 -56.74 -34.54 -4.73
N THR A 722 -56.95 -33.53 -5.57
CA THR A 722 -57.11 -32.14 -5.12
C THR A 722 -58.51 -31.64 -5.47
N CYS A 723 -59.06 -30.75 -4.64
CA CYS A 723 -60.33 -30.09 -4.93
C CYS A 723 -60.23 -29.29 -6.24
N LEU A 724 -61.25 -29.31 -7.07
CA LEU A 724 -61.28 -28.52 -8.30
C LEU A 724 -61.24 -27.00 -8.05
N ILE A 725 -61.72 -26.54 -6.89
CA ILE A 725 -61.93 -25.12 -6.56
C ILE A 725 -60.78 -24.60 -5.70
N CYS A 726 -60.70 -24.99 -4.42
CA CYS A 726 -59.64 -24.52 -3.51
C CYS A 726 -58.27 -25.18 -3.75
N SER A 727 -58.17 -26.19 -4.62
CA SER A 727 -56.95 -26.98 -4.86
C SER A 727 -56.37 -27.73 -3.64
N GLU A 728 -57.09 -27.76 -2.51
CA GLU A 728 -56.66 -28.49 -1.31
C GLU A 728 -56.57 -30.01 -1.55
N PRO A 729 -55.62 -30.69 -0.88
CA PRO A 729 -55.46 -32.13 -0.98
C PRO A 729 -56.58 -32.89 -0.25
N GLU A 730 -56.93 -34.05 -0.80
CA GLU A 730 -58.00 -34.94 -0.33
C GLU A 730 -58.04 -35.12 1.20
N SER A 731 -59.18 -34.73 1.76
CA SER A 731 -59.55 -34.84 3.17
C SER A 731 -60.55 -35.99 3.41
N LEU A 732 -60.90 -36.25 4.66
CA LEU A 732 -61.83 -37.32 5.05
C LEU A 732 -63.25 -37.17 4.46
N ARG A 733 -63.66 -35.96 4.07
CA ARG A 733 -64.99 -35.66 3.49
C ARG A 733 -64.93 -35.26 2.01
N PHE A 734 -63.89 -35.69 1.29
CA PHE A 734 -63.72 -35.35 -0.13
C PHE A 734 -64.80 -36.02 -1.00
N VAL A 735 -65.51 -35.24 -1.81
CA VAL A 735 -66.63 -35.69 -2.65
C VAL A 735 -66.20 -35.78 -4.11
N ARG A 736 -66.40 -36.95 -4.73
CA ARG A 736 -66.24 -37.12 -6.18
C ARG A 736 -67.56 -36.88 -6.90
N CYS A 737 -67.47 -36.27 -8.08
CA CYS A 737 -68.61 -36.18 -8.98
C CYS A 737 -69.10 -37.58 -9.39
N LYS A 738 -70.42 -37.82 -9.32
CA LYS A 738 -71.05 -39.10 -9.67
C LYS A 738 -71.29 -39.27 -11.18
N THR A 739 -71.10 -38.22 -11.99
CA THR A 739 -71.30 -38.24 -13.45
C THR A 739 -70.28 -39.18 -14.11
N LYS A 740 -70.77 -40.17 -14.87
CA LYS A 740 -69.92 -41.14 -15.58
C LYS A 740 -68.89 -40.42 -16.47
N GLY A 741 -67.61 -40.66 -16.21
CA GLY A 741 -66.50 -40.06 -16.97
C GLY A 741 -65.97 -38.73 -16.43
N CYS A 742 -66.54 -38.16 -15.37
CA CYS A 742 -66.00 -36.96 -14.71
C CYS A 742 -64.86 -37.31 -13.73
N PRO A 743 -63.62 -36.82 -13.93
CA PRO A 743 -62.46 -37.16 -13.08
C PRO A 743 -62.26 -36.21 -11.89
N PHE A 744 -63.20 -35.31 -11.63
CA PHE A 744 -63.06 -34.22 -10.64
C PHE A 744 -63.74 -34.54 -9.30
N GLY A 745 -63.12 -34.03 -8.23
CA GLY A 745 -63.65 -34.04 -6.87
C GLY A 745 -63.42 -32.72 -6.16
N TYR A 746 -64.04 -32.58 -5.00
CA TYR A 746 -64.17 -31.34 -4.23
C TYR A 746 -63.93 -31.65 -2.74
N CYS A 747 -63.36 -30.71 -1.98
CA CYS A 747 -63.50 -30.76 -0.52
C CYS A 747 -64.98 -30.55 -0.16
N PHE A 748 -65.37 -30.84 1.09
CA PHE A 748 -66.77 -30.78 1.49
C PHE A 748 -67.33 -29.35 1.42
N GLU A 749 -66.56 -28.37 1.93
CA GLU A 749 -66.90 -26.94 1.91
C GLU A 749 -67.15 -26.46 0.48
N CYS A 750 -66.16 -26.58 -0.43
CA CYS A 750 -66.35 -26.22 -1.83
C CYS A 750 -67.33 -27.11 -2.62
N TRP A 751 -67.90 -28.17 -2.04
CA TRP A 751 -69.01 -28.94 -2.62
C TRP A 751 -70.37 -28.42 -2.16
N GLU A 752 -70.45 -27.93 -0.93
CA GLU A 752 -71.59 -27.21 -0.36
C GLU A 752 -71.73 -25.82 -1.01
N ASP A 753 -70.63 -25.08 -1.17
CA ASP A 753 -70.57 -23.77 -1.85
C ASP A 753 -71.12 -23.80 -3.29
N VAL A 754 -70.90 -24.90 -4.03
CA VAL A 754 -71.43 -25.11 -5.40
C VAL A 754 -72.79 -25.80 -5.41
N ASN A 755 -73.52 -25.76 -4.28
CA ASN A 755 -74.88 -26.26 -4.15
C ASN A 755 -75.00 -27.76 -4.56
N PHE A 756 -74.02 -28.56 -4.15
CA PHE A 756 -73.89 -30.00 -4.44
C PHE A 756 -73.89 -30.36 -5.95
N ARG A 757 -73.57 -29.40 -6.82
CA ARG A 757 -73.51 -29.58 -8.29
C ARG A 757 -72.08 -29.48 -8.80
N CYS A 758 -71.69 -30.45 -9.64
CA CYS A 758 -70.35 -30.47 -10.21
C CYS A 758 -70.20 -29.40 -11.29
N TYR A 759 -69.42 -28.36 -11.00
CA TYR A 759 -69.08 -27.26 -11.90
C TYR A 759 -68.50 -27.74 -13.25
N ALA A 760 -67.73 -28.84 -13.25
CA ALA A 760 -67.20 -29.46 -14.46
C ALA A 760 -68.24 -30.26 -15.29
N CYS A 761 -69.46 -30.43 -14.80
CA CYS A 761 -70.57 -31.16 -15.45
C CYS A 761 -71.85 -30.33 -15.60
N MET A 762 -71.88 -29.07 -15.17
CA MET A 762 -73.01 -28.19 -15.47
C MET A 762 -73.09 -27.98 -16.99
N HIS A 763 -74.22 -28.37 -17.57
CA HIS A 763 -74.76 -27.72 -18.75
C HIS A 763 -75.66 -26.60 -18.21
N GLU A 764 -75.44 -25.37 -18.67
CA GLU A 764 -76.17 -24.18 -18.23
C GLU A 764 -77.57 -24.17 -18.88
N ASP A 765 -78.57 -24.67 -18.16
CA ASP A 765 -79.97 -24.24 -18.30
C ASP A 765 -80.28 -23.27 -17.14
N SER A 766 -81.12 -22.26 -17.40
CA SER A 766 -81.61 -21.19 -16.49
C SER A 766 -80.60 -20.09 -16.04
N ASP A 767 -80.68 -18.98 -16.76
CA ASP A 767 -81.07 -17.62 -16.29
C ASP A 767 -80.23 -16.81 -15.27
N ASP A 768 -80.10 -15.52 -15.60
CA ASP A 768 -79.46 -14.47 -14.83
C ASP A 768 -80.25 -14.07 -13.56
N SER A 769 -79.52 -13.78 -12.46
CA SER A 769 -79.94 -12.77 -11.48
C SER A 769 -78.76 -12.26 -10.65
N ASP A 770 -78.47 -10.97 -10.82
CA ASP A 770 -77.82 -10.00 -9.92
C ASP A 770 -77.08 -10.48 -8.66
N LEU A 771 -75.79 -10.11 -8.57
CA LEU A 771 -75.18 -9.64 -7.32
C LEU A 771 -74.27 -8.43 -7.61
N THR A 772 -74.46 -7.38 -6.81
CA THR A 772 -73.80 -6.08 -6.91
C THR A 772 -72.39 -6.07 -6.31
N GLU A 773 -71.49 -5.27 -6.89
CA GLU A 773 -70.16 -4.98 -6.34
C GLU A 773 -70.28 -3.84 -5.31
N ASP A 774 -70.06 -4.14 -4.03
CA ASP A 774 -69.77 -3.14 -2.98
C ASP A 774 -68.33 -3.33 -2.47
N GLU A 775 -67.36 -2.66 -3.11
CA GLU A 775 -66.01 -2.49 -2.55
C GLU A 775 -66.01 -1.27 -1.63
N SER A 776 -65.80 -1.48 -0.31
CA SER A 776 -65.47 -0.39 0.62
C SER A 776 -63.98 -0.43 0.96
N GLU A 777 -63.30 0.68 0.67
CA GLU A 777 -61.90 0.89 1.02
C GLU A 777 -61.73 1.03 2.54
N SER A 778 -60.76 0.33 3.13
CA SER A 778 -60.21 0.72 4.44
C SER A 778 -58.70 0.97 4.31
N SER A 779 -58.33 2.23 4.38
CA SER A 779 -56.96 2.68 4.57
C SER A 779 -56.49 2.33 5.98
N GLY A 780 -55.39 1.59 6.09
CA GLY A 780 -54.64 1.37 7.33
C GLY A 780 -53.17 1.67 7.09
N GLU A 781 -52.62 2.59 7.87
CA GLU A 781 -51.23 3.02 7.81
C GLU A 781 -50.30 1.96 8.43
N GLU A 782 -49.04 1.90 8.00
CA GLU A 782 -47.96 1.39 8.85
C GLU A 782 -46.65 2.12 8.54
N GLU A 783 -45.88 2.41 9.59
CA GLU A 783 -44.80 3.39 9.64
C GLU A 783 -43.41 2.81 9.32
N ILE A 784 -42.53 3.68 8.80
CA ILE A 784 -41.04 3.68 8.84
C ILE A 784 -40.30 2.45 8.27
#